data_AF-A0A8D1HXH2-F1
#
_entry.id   AF-A0A8D1HXH2-F1
#
_cell.length_a   1.000
_cell.length_b   1.000
_cell.length_c   1.000
_cell.angle_alpha   90.00
_cell.angle_beta   90.00
_cell.angle_gamma   90.00
#
_symmetry.space_group_name_H-M   'P 1'
#
loop_
_entity.id
_entity.type
_entity.pdbx_description
1 polymer ?
#
loop_
_entity_poly.entity_id
_entity_poly.type
_entity_poly.pdbx_seq_one_letter_code
_entity_poly.pdbx_strand_id
1 'polypeptide(L)'
;ENIDADGQGFCQGGFSIDFTKADRVLLGGPGSFYWQGQLISDQVAEIVSKYDPKVYSIKYNNQLATRTAQAIFDDSYLGYSVAVGDFNGDGIDDFVSGVPRAARTLGMVYIYDGKNMSSLHNFTGEQMAAYFGFSVAATDINGDDYADVFIGAPLFMDRGSDGKLQEVGQVSVSLQKASGNFQTTKLNGFEVFARFGSAIAPLGDLDQDGFNDLIVGAFGVDRAVLYRARPVITVNAGLEVYPSILNQDNKTCPLPGTDLKVSCFHVRFCLKADGKGTLPTKLNFQVELLLDKLKQKGAIRRALFLHNRFPGHSKNMTISRGGQMQCEELIAYLRDESEFRDKLTPITIFMEYRLDYTTAADVTGLQPILNQFTPANISRQAHILLDCGEDNVCKPKLEVSVDSDQKKIYVGDDNPLTLIVKAQNQGEGAYEAELIVSIPPQADFIGVVRNSEALARLSCAFKTENQTRQVVCDLGNPMKAGTQLLAGLRFSVQQQSEMDTSVKFDLQIQSSNLFDKVSPVVSYKVDLAVLAAVEIRGVSSPDHIFLPIPNWEHKENPETEEDVGPVVQHIYELRNNGPSSFSKAMLNLQWPYKYNNNTLLYILQYDIDGPMNCTSDMEINPLRIKTEKNDTVGGQGDRNHLVTKRDLTLIEGDVHTLGCGIAECLKIVCQVGRLDRGKSAILYVKSLLWTETFMNKENQNHSYSLKSSASFNVIEFPYKNLPIEDIFNSTLVTTNVTWGIQPAPMPVPVWVIILAVLAGLLLLAVLVFVMYRMGFFKRVRPPQEEQEREQLQPHENGEGNSET
;
A
#
# COMPACT_ATOMS: atom_id res chain seq x y z
N GLU A 1 7.31 9.21 46.69
CA GLU A 1 6.98 9.16 45.24
C GLU A 1 7.68 10.32 44.56
N ASN A 2 8.03 10.17 43.29
CA ASN A 2 8.69 11.23 42.53
C ASN A 2 7.62 12.29 42.17
N ILE A 3 7.74 13.48 42.75
CA ILE A 3 6.76 14.57 42.66
C ILE A 3 7.02 15.44 41.42
N ASP A 4 8.03 15.09 40.64
CA ASP A 4 8.44 15.81 39.44
C ASP A 4 7.71 15.28 38.18
N ALA A 5 7.92 15.99 37.07
CA ALA A 5 7.27 15.69 35.79
C ALA A 5 7.71 14.34 35.19
N ASP A 6 8.90 13.85 35.52
CA ASP A 6 9.38 12.52 35.14
C ASP A 6 8.66 11.38 35.88
N GLY A 7 7.94 11.70 36.95
CA GLY A 7 7.11 10.79 37.74
C GLY A 7 5.61 11.01 37.53
N GLN A 8 4.87 11.06 38.65
CA GLN A 8 3.41 11.23 38.67
C GLN A 8 2.99 12.58 39.27
N GLY A 9 3.92 13.52 39.44
CA GLY A 9 3.63 14.84 40.04
C GLY A 9 2.57 15.65 39.28
N PHE A 10 2.59 15.55 37.94
CA PHE A 10 1.64 16.19 37.04
C PHE A 10 0.57 15.22 36.51
N CYS A 11 0.39 14.05 37.13
CA CYS A 11 -0.48 12.97 36.63
C CYS A 11 -1.88 13.45 36.24
N GLN A 12 -2.49 14.32 37.05
CA GLN A 12 -3.90 14.72 36.90
C GLN A 12 -4.84 13.50 36.90
N GLY A 13 -4.52 12.49 37.72
CA GLY A 13 -5.31 11.27 37.84
C GLY A 13 -6.77 11.57 38.19
N GLY A 14 -7.68 10.96 37.44
CA GLY A 14 -9.12 11.25 37.51
C GLY A 14 -9.60 12.21 36.44
N PHE A 15 -8.73 12.59 35.48
CA PHE A 15 -9.12 13.35 34.30
C PHE A 15 -10.22 12.64 33.50
N SER A 16 -10.13 11.32 33.40
CA SER A 16 -11.16 10.45 32.88
C SER A 16 -11.26 9.19 33.77
N ILE A 17 -12.46 8.63 33.92
CA ILE A 17 -12.74 7.48 34.79
C ILE A 17 -13.82 6.59 34.19
N ASP A 18 -13.78 5.29 34.49
CA ASP A 18 -14.84 4.34 34.15
C ASP A 18 -14.86 3.14 35.13
N PHE A 19 -15.91 2.33 35.09
CA PHE A 19 -16.07 1.12 35.90
C PHE A 19 -16.29 -0.11 35.02
N THR A 20 -15.55 -1.18 35.27
CA THR A 20 -15.80 -2.48 34.64
C THR A 20 -16.98 -3.20 35.29
N LYS A 21 -17.56 -4.17 34.57
CA LYS A 21 -18.58 -5.09 35.09
C LYS A 21 -18.14 -5.85 36.34
N ALA A 22 -16.83 -6.03 36.54
CA ALA A 22 -16.25 -6.73 37.69
C ALA A 22 -15.94 -5.81 38.88
N ASP A 23 -16.58 -4.63 38.95
CA ASP A 23 -16.43 -3.65 40.03
C ASP A 23 -14.97 -3.19 40.23
N ARG A 24 -14.33 -2.89 39.10
CA ARG A 24 -12.97 -2.36 39.02
C ARG A 24 -13.00 -0.97 38.40
N VAL A 25 -12.28 -0.03 38.97
CA VAL A 25 -12.14 1.32 38.45
C VAL A 25 -11.05 1.33 37.39
N LEU A 26 -11.27 2.04 36.29
CA LEU A 26 -10.25 2.49 35.34
C LEU A 26 -10.13 4.02 35.47
N LEU A 27 -8.90 4.52 35.56
CA LEU A 27 -8.59 5.93 35.78
C LEU A 27 -7.49 6.39 34.83
N GLY A 28 -7.75 7.48 34.13
CA GLY A 28 -6.81 8.17 33.24
C GLY A 28 -6.08 9.31 33.93
N GLY A 29 -4.77 9.38 33.69
CA GLY A 29 -3.85 10.40 34.21
C GLY A 29 -2.92 10.92 33.10
N PRO A 30 -3.38 11.87 32.26
CA PRO A 30 -2.69 12.28 31.04
C PRO A 30 -1.35 13.00 31.24
N GLY A 31 -1.04 13.48 32.46
CA GLY A 31 0.19 14.22 32.73
C GLY A 31 1.32 13.41 33.37
N SER A 32 1.15 12.10 33.57
CA SER A 32 2.22 11.25 34.10
C SER A 32 3.37 11.10 33.08
N PHE A 33 4.61 11.02 33.58
CA PHE A 33 5.83 10.77 32.81
C PHE A 33 5.99 11.73 31.63
N TYR A 34 6.25 13.02 31.89
CA TYR A 34 6.35 14.07 30.87
C TYR A 34 5.15 14.09 29.91
N TRP A 35 3.95 13.98 30.47
CA TRP A 35 2.69 13.95 29.71
C TRP A 35 2.59 12.83 28.67
N GLN A 36 3.37 11.75 28.79
CA GLN A 36 3.07 10.48 28.11
C GLN A 36 1.64 10.05 28.45
N GLY A 37 1.28 10.19 29.74
CA GLY A 37 0.01 9.80 30.30
C GLY A 37 0.02 8.38 30.87
N GLN A 38 -1.01 8.04 31.62
CA GLN A 38 -1.09 6.78 32.35
C GLN A 38 -2.53 6.29 32.50
N LEU A 39 -2.69 4.97 32.47
CA LEU A 39 -3.89 4.30 32.96
C LEU A 39 -3.56 3.59 34.26
N ILE A 40 -4.44 3.73 35.24
CA ILE A 40 -4.38 3.05 36.52
C ILE A 40 -5.74 2.39 36.73
N SER A 41 -5.75 1.14 37.15
CA SER A 41 -6.96 0.41 37.43
C SER A 41 -6.83 -0.35 38.74
N ASP A 42 -7.88 -0.30 39.56
CA ASP A 42 -7.90 -0.84 40.92
C ASP A 42 -9.29 -1.41 41.26
N GLN A 43 -9.34 -2.43 42.13
CA GLN A 43 -10.61 -3.01 42.57
C GLN A 43 -11.31 -2.07 43.56
N VAL A 44 -12.61 -1.82 43.37
CA VAL A 44 -13.40 -0.94 44.25
C VAL A 44 -13.35 -1.43 45.71
N ALA A 45 -13.46 -2.74 45.93
CA ALA A 45 -13.33 -3.36 47.25
C ALA A 45 -11.96 -3.07 47.90
N GLU A 46 -10.89 -2.99 47.12
CA GLU A 46 -9.56 -2.70 47.65
C GLU A 46 -9.39 -1.21 48.00
N ILE A 47 -9.93 -0.31 47.16
CA ILE A 47 -9.96 1.13 47.43
C ILE A 47 -10.63 1.42 48.77
N VAL A 48 -11.78 0.78 49.03
CA VAL A 48 -12.54 0.97 50.28
C VAL A 48 -11.85 0.30 51.46
N SER A 49 -11.41 -0.95 51.32
CA SER A 49 -10.85 -1.72 52.46
C SER A 49 -9.48 -1.23 52.93
N LYS A 50 -8.68 -0.63 52.04
CA LYS A 50 -7.36 -0.08 52.38
C LYS A 50 -7.36 1.41 52.67
N TYR A 51 -8.52 2.06 52.61
CA TYR A 51 -8.61 3.48 52.93
C TYR A 51 -8.16 3.76 54.36
N ASP A 52 -7.05 4.49 54.51
CA ASP A 52 -6.57 5.01 55.78
C ASP A 52 -6.40 6.53 55.65
N PRO A 53 -7.18 7.35 56.38
CA PRO A 53 -7.11 8.80 56.29
C PRO A 53 -5.77 9.39 56.75
N LYS A 54 -4.89 8.59 57.39
CA LYS A 54 -3.55 9.01 57.81
C LYS A 54 -2.47 8.71 56.76
N VAL A 55 -2.79 7.94 55.74
CA VAL A 55 -1.84 7.51 54.69
C VAL A 55 -2.19 8.23 53.39
N TYR A 56 -1.35 9.17 52.97
CA TYR A 56 -1.58 9.94 51.74
C TYR A 56 -1.23 9.16 50.45
N SER A 57 -0.30 8.20 50.53
CA SER A 57 0.13 7.36 49.40
C SER A 57 -0.22 5.90 49.68
N ILE A 58 -1.50 5.54 49.51
CA ILE A 58 -2.00 4.19 49.72
C ILE A 58 -1.56 3.29 48.56
N LYS A 59 -1.05 2.10 48.88
CA LYS A 59 -0.67 1.09 47.87
C LYS A 59 -1.70 -0.02 47.82
N TYR A 60 -2.34 -0.16 46.67
CA TYR A 60 -3.23 -1.27 46.34
C TYR A 60 -2.40 -2.45 45.79
N ASN A 61 -2.74 -3.67 46.19
CA ASN A 61 -2.01 -4.91 45.90
C ASN A 61 -2.28 -5.35 44.47
N ASN A 62 -3.54 -5.26 44.04
CA ASN A 62 -3.98 -5.74 42.73
C ASN A 62 -4.03 -4.62 41.70
N GLN A 63 -3.26 -3.55 41.89
CA GLN A 63 -3.22 -2.41 40.97
C GLN A 63 -2.65 -2.84 39.62
N LEU A 64 -3.34 -2.47 38.55
CA LEU A 64 -2.84 -2.54 37.19
C LEU A 64 -2.53 -1.12 36.74
N ALA A 65 -1.35 -0.88 36.22
CA ALA A 65 -0.99 0.44 35.73
C ALA A 65 -0.05 0.34 34.52
N THR A 66 -0.23 1.25 33.56
CA THR A 66 0.77 1.45 32.52
C THR A 66 2.04 2.07 33.12
N ARG A 67 3.17 1.86 32.45
CA ARG A 67 4.50 2.25 32.92
C ARG A 67 5.09 3.33 32.00
N THR A 68 6.09 4.03 32.51
CA THR A 68 6.87 4.98 31.71
C THR A 68 7.44 4.31 30.46
N ALA A 69 7.44 5.05 29.36
CA ALA A 69 8.01 4.67 28.08
C ALA A 69 9.17 5.62 27.70
N GLN A 70 9.69 5.45 26.48
CA GLN A 70 10.74 6.32 25.93
C GLN A 70 10.21 7.73 25.67
N ALA A 71 11.09 8.73 25.73
CA ALA A 71 10.74 10.16 25.57
C ALA A 71 10.05 10.52 24.23
N ILE A 72 10.11 9.64 23.22
CA ILE A 72 9.36 9.84 21.96
C ILE A 72 7.84 9.82 22.17
N PHE A 73 7.37 9.23 23.27
CA PHE A 73 5.97 9.17 23.64
C PHE A 73 5.54 10.32 24.56
N ASP A 74 6.46 11.21 24.94
CA ASP A 74 6.13 12.39 25.74
C ASP A 74 5.05 13.24 25.03
N ASP A 75 4.28 13.99 25.81
CA ASP A 75 3.18 14.83 25.33
C ASP A 75 2.08 14.10 24.53
N SER A 76 1.88 12.80 24.77
CA SER A 76 0.86 11.99 24.07
C SER A 76 -0.53 12.04 24.72
N TYR A 77 -0.60 12.27 26.03
CA TYR A 77 -1.82 12.33 26.85
C TYR A 77 -2.63 11.02 26.91
N LEU A 78 -1.97 9.88 27.16
CA LEU A 78 -2.67 8.63 27.48
C LEU A 78 -3.58 8.80 28.71
N GLY A 79 -4.82 8.32 28.64
CA GLY A 79 -5.81 8.54 29.71
C GLY A 79 -6.57 9.86 29.58
N TYR A 80 -6.50 10.53 28.42
CA TYR A 80 -7.32 11.70 28.15
C TYR A 80 -8.81 11.36 28.15
N SER A 81 -9.16 10.22 27.56
CA SER A 81 -10.49 9.62 27.65
C SER A 81 -10.33 8.12 27.91
N VAL A 82 -11.33 7.53 28.57
CA VAL A 82 -11.37 6.09 28.86
C VAL A 82 -12.76 5.51 28.61
N ALA A 83 -12.80 4.24 28.24
CA ALA A 83 -14.00 3.41 28.17
C ALA A 83 -13.61 1.95 28.46
N VAL A 84 -14.59 1.08 28.71
CA VAL A 84 -14.36 -0.35 28.97
C VAL A 84 -15.26 -1.24 28.12
N GLY A 85 -14.78 -2.43 27.75
CA GLY A 85 -15.55 -3.44 27.01
C GLY A 85 -14.69 -4.66 26.69
N ASP A 86 -15.30 -5.80 26.33
CA ASP A 86 -14.54 -7.02 25.99
C ASP A 86 -14.14 -7.02 24.50
N PHE A 87 -12.84 -7.08 24.21
CA PHE A 87 -12.30 -7.10 22.85
C PHE A 87 -11.45 -8.35 22.56
N ASN A 88 -11.32 -9.26 23.52
CA ASN A 88 -10.50 -10.47 23.39
C ASN A 88 -11.32 -11.78 23.57
N GLY A 89 -12.58 -11.67 24.03
CA GLY A 89 -13.53 -12.76 24.18
C GLY A 89 -13.36 -13.58 25.46
N ASP A 90 -12.61 -13.09 26.45
CA ASP A 90 -12.41 -13.76 27.74
C ASP A 90 -13.48 -13.43 28.80
N GLY A 91 -14.41 -12.52 28.49
CA GLY A 91 -15.49 -12.09 29.36
C GLY A 91 -15.10 -11.06 30.41
N ILE A 92 -13.86 -10.57 30.41
CA ILE A 92 -13.39 -9.46 31.25
C ILE A 92 -13.41 -8.19 30.41
N ASP A 93 -13.90 -7.08 30.98
CA ASP A 93 -13.80 -5.82 30.25
C ASP A 93 -12.34 -5.35 30.18
N ASP A 94 -11.89 -5.15 28.95
CA ASP A 94 -10.63 -4.53 28.58
C ASP A 94 -10.73 -3.00 28.63
N PHE A 95 -9.57 -2.33 28.62
CA PHE A 95 -9.46 -0.88 28.80
C PHE A 95 -9.20 -0.17 27.47
N VAL A 96 -10.09 0.71 27.08
CA VAL A 96 -9.93 1.60 25.92
C VAL A 96 -9.49 2.96 26.41
N SER A 97 -8.49 3.56 25.78
CA SER A 97 -8.08 4.93 26.11
C SER A 97 -7.67 5.76 24.91
N GLY A 98 -8.17 6.99 24.86
CA GLY A 98 -7.75 7.99 23.90
C GLY A 98 -6.41 8.63 24.25
N VAL A 99 -5.60 8.81 23.22
CA VAL A 99 -4.24 9.36 23.25
C VAL A 99 -4.11 10.44 22.16
N PRO A 100 -4.80 11.58 22.32
CA PRO A 100 -5.09 12.50 21.22
C PRO A 100 -3.87 13.20 20.61
N ARG A 101 -2.73 13.21 21.32
CA ARG A 101 -1.49 13.82 20.82
C ARG A 101 -0.45 12.81 20.32
N ALA A 102 -0.71 11.51 20.45
CA ALA A 102 0.17 10.47 19.94
C ALA A 102 0.41 10.58 18.42
N ALA A 103 1.48 9.91 17.97
CA ALA A 103 1.87 9.84 16.57
C ALA A 103 1.97 11.22 15.89
N ARG A 104 2.63 12.17 16.56
CA ARG A 104 2.76 13.57 16.10
C ARG A 104 1.39 14.24 15.92
N THR A 105 0.51 14.14 16.91
CA THR A 105 -0.84 14.73 16.91
C THR A 105 -1.82 14.19 15.88
N LEU A 106 -1.52 13.07 15.21
CA LEU A 106 -2.55 12.30 14.50
C LEU A 106 -3.63 11.81 15.48
N GLY A 107 -3.22 11.53 16.71
CA GLY A 107 -4.07 10.97 17.75
C GLY A 107 -4.21 9.46 17.59
N MET A 108 -4.26 8.76 18.72
CA MET A 108 -4.44 7.31 18.76
C MET A 108 -5.48 6.93 19.80
N VAL A 109 -5.97 5.70 19.71
CA VAL A 109 -6.72 5.03 20.79
C VAL A 109 -6.07 3.69 21.03
N TYR A 110 -5.75 3.39 22.29
CA TYR A 110 -5.16 2.14 22.72
C TYR A 110 -6.19 1.27 23.41
N ILE A 111 -6.16 -0.02 23.14
CA ILE A 111 -6.91 -1.05 23.88
C ILE A 111 -5.90 -1.90 24.64
N TYR A 112 -6.13 -2.04 25.94
CA TYR A 112 -5.32 -2.86 26.85
C TYR A 112 -6.16 -3.98 27.47
N ASP A 113 -5.56 -5.14 27.63
CA ASP A 113 -6.13 -6.30 28.32
C ASP A 113 -6.48 -5.96 29.78
N GLY A 114 -7.74 -6.17 30.15
CA GLY A 114 -8.28 -5.86 31.48
C GLY A 114 -7.66 -6.66 32.63
N LYS A 115 -7.00 -7.77 32.32
CA LYS A 115 -6.38 -8.69 33.29
C LYS A 115 -4.93 -8.33 33.61
N ASN A 116 -4.18 -7.81 32.63
CA ASN A 116 -2.73 -7.66 32.76
C ASN A 116 -2.14 -6.36 32.17
N MET A 117 -2.96 -5.47 31.60
CA MET A 117 -2.52 -4.22 30.97
C MET A 117 -1.61 -4.42 29.73
N SER A 118 -1.69 -5.56 29.04
CA SER A 118 -1.01 -5.80 27.76
C SER A 118 -1.76 -5.09 26.63
N SER A 119 -1.05 -4.62 25.61
CA SER A 119 -1.69 -3.93 24.47
C SER A 119 -2.31 -4.94 23.51
N LEU A 120 -3.59 -4.75 23.17
CA LEU A 120 -4.36 -5.60 22.25
C LEU A 120 -4.44 -4.96 20.86
N HIS A 121 -5.00 -3.76 20.77
CA HIS A 121 -5.29 -3.08 19.51
C HIS A 121 -5.01 -1.58 19.61
N ASN A 122 -4.65 -0.98 18.48
CA ASN A 122 -4.43 0.45 18.36
C ASN A 122 -5.20 1.02 17.15
N PHE A 123 -5.87 2.15 17.34
CA PHE A 123 -6.43 2.95 16.27
C PHE A 123 -5.58 4.21 16.09
N THR A 124 -5.40 4.65 14.84
CA THR A 124 -4.66 5.88 14.52
C THR A 124 -5.55 6.81 13.72
N GLY A 125 -5.58 8.08 14.09
CA GLY A 125 -6.27 9.12 13.34
C GLY A 125 -5.62 9.38 11.98
N GLU A 126 -6.40 9.87 11.03
CA GLU A 126 -5.94 10.14 9.65
C GLU A 126 -5.51 11.59 9.43
N GLN A 127 -5.87 12.50 10.34
CA GLN A 127 -5.63 13.94 10.21
C GLN A 127 -4.97 14.48 11.48
N MET A 128 -3.79 15.08 11.33
CA MET A 128 -3.08 15.72 12.44
C MET A 128 -3.92 16.86 13.02
N ALA A 129 -3.83 17.06 14.33
CA ALA A 129 -4.56 18.06 15.10
C ALA A 129 -6.10 17.91 15.10
N ALA A 130 -6.66 16.83 14.52
CA ALA A 130 -8.09 16.52 14.64
C ALA A 130 -8.50 16.06 16.05
N TYR A 131 -7.51 15.82 16.93
CA TYR A 131 -7.70 15.36 18.30
C TYR A 131 -8.41 14.01 18.38
N PHE A 132 -8.06 13.09 17.47
CA PHE A 132 -8.61 11.73 17.45
C PHE A 132 -8.30 10.99 18.76
N GLY A 133 -9.35 10.53 19.46
CA GLY A 133 -9.25 10.00 20.82
C GLY A 133 -9.63 11.02 21.90
N PHE A 134 -10.20 12.18 21.54
CA PHE A 134 -10.71 13.15 22.50
C PHE A 134 -11.81 12.56 23.38
N SER A 135 -12.71 11.79 22.79
CA SER A 135 -13.73 11.00 23.48
C SER A 135 -13.72 9.58 22.95
N VAL A 136 -13.99 8.62 23.83
CA VAL A 136 -14.14 7.20 23.47
C VAL A 136 -15.38 6.64 24.16
N ALA A 137 -16.05 5.70 23.51
CA ALA A 137 -17.12 4.91 24.12
C ALA A 137 -17.05 3.49 23.56
N ALA A 138 -17.52 2.53 24.34
CA ALA A 138 -17.64 1.13 23.95
C ALA A 138 -19.04 0.63 24.27
N THR A 139 -19.73 0.07 23.27
CA THR A 139 -21.05 -0.55 23.43
C THR A 139 -21.35 -1.43 22.22
N ASP A 140 -22.07 -2.53 22.42
CA ASP A 140 -22.62 -3.30 21.29
C ASP A 140 -23.78 -2.49 20.69
N ILE A 141 -23.59 -1.91 19.50
CA ILE A 141 -24.63 -1.10 18.82
C ILE A 141 -25.47 -1.94 17.85
N ASN A 142 -24.98 -3.13 17.50
CA ASN A 142 -25.53 -3.90 16.39
C ASN A 142 -26.24 -5.20 16.86
N GLY A 143 -26.13 -5.51 18.15
CA GLY A 143 -26.81 -6.62 18.82
C GLY A 143 -26.19 -7.98 18.51
N ASP A 144 -24.88 -8.04 18.23
CA ASP A 144 -24.12 -9.27 17.98
C ASP A 144 -23.29 -9.76 19.18
N ASP A 145 -23.51 -9.17 20.35
CA ASP A 145 -22.86 -9.47 21.63
C ASP A 145 -21.36 -9.11 21.68
N TYR A 146 -20.85 -8.40 20.67
CA TYR A 146 -19.49 -7.87 20.64
C TYR A 146 -19.48 -6.35 20.88
N ALA A 147 -18.56 -5.87 21.72
CA ALA A 147 -18.46 -4.44 21.99
C ALA A 147 -17.88 -3.69 20.78
N ASP A 148 -18.57 -2.66 20.32
CA ASP A 148 -18.12 -1.77 19.25
C ASP A 148 -17.45 -0.52 19.82
N VAL A 149 -16.46 0.02 19.11
CA VAL A 149 -15.66 1.18 19.58
C VAL A 149 -16.09 2.45 18.85
N PHE A 150 -16.35 3.51 19.61
CA PHE A 150 -16.66 4.84 19.12
C PHE A 150 -15.53 5.80 19.49
N ILE A 151 -15.01 6.56 18.51
CA ILE A 151 -13.88 7.45 18.71
C ILE A 151 -14.21 8.84 18.17
N GLY A 152 -14.18 9.85 19.04
CA GLY A 152 -14.37 11.24 18.69
C GLY A 152 -13.09 11.93 18.21
N ALA A 153 -13.21 12.67 17.11
CA ALA A 153 -12.23 13.60 16.57
C ALA A 153 -12.91 14.96 16.31
N PRO A 154 -13.17 15.74 17.37
CA PRO A 154 -14.03 16.93 17.29
C PRO A 154 -13.46 18.04 16.41
N LEU A 155 -12.14 18.08 16.20
CA LEU A 155 -11.48 19.09 15.37
C LEU A 155 -11.23 18.59 13.93
N PHE A 156 -11.83 17.46 13.55
CA PHE A 156 -11.70 16.92 12.21
C PHE A 156 -12.24 17.90 11.17
N MET A 157 -11.43 18.14 10.14
CA MET A 157 -11.80 18.93 8.98
C MET A 157 -12.12 18.02 7.78
N ASP A 158 -13.35 18.11 7.29
CA ASP A 158 -13.72 17.48 6.02
C ASP A 158 -13.46 18.42 4.84
N ARG A 159 -13.50 17.87 3.62
CA ARG A 159 -13.48 18.70 2.41
C ARG A 159 -14.91 18.98 1.98
N GLY A 160 -15.31 20.24 2.03
CA GLY A 160 -16.58 20.70 1.49
C GLY A 160 -16.68 20.50 -0.02
N SER A 161 -17.87 20.74 -0.58
CA SER A 161 -18.11 20.63 -2.03
C SER A 161 -17.25 21.58 -2.88
N ASP A 162 -16.72 22.64 -2.27
CA ASP A 162 -15.78 23.59 -2.88
C ASP A 162 -14.31 23.15 -2.79
N GLY A 163 -14.04 21.99 -2.19
CA GLY A 163 -12.72 21.40 -1.99
C GLY A 163 -11.93 21.98 -0.81
N LYS A 164 -12.48 22.95 -0.07
CA LYS A 164 -11.84 23.56 1.10
C LYS A 164 -12.06 22.73 2.35
N LEU A 165 -11.12 22.85 3.29
CA LEU A 165 -11.22 22.24 4.60
C LEU A 165 -12.19 23.02 5.49
N GLN A 166 -13.11 22.32 6.14
CA GLN A 166 -14.05 22.88 7.11
C GLN A 166 -14.10 21.98 8.35
N GLU A 167 -13.92 22.56 9.54
CA GLU A 167 -14.00 21.83 10.81
C GLU A 167 -15.45 21.42 11.05
N VAL A 168 -15.75 20.12 11.00
CA VAL A 168 -17.11 19.58 11.24
C VAL A 168 -17.14 18.63 12.43
N GLY A 169 -15.99 18.10 12.82
CA GLY A 169 -15.89 16.99 13.76
C GLY A 169 -16.32 15.67 13.13
N GLN A 170 -15.78 14.58 13.66
CA GLN A 170 -16.04 13.23 13.17
C GLN A 170 -16.10 12.25 14.34
N VAL A 171 -16.98 11.25 14.21
CA VAL A 171 -17.00 10.06 15.06
C VAL A 171 -16.69 8.85 14.20
N SER A 172 -15.65 8.10 14.56
CA SER A 172 -15.35 6.79 14.01
C SER A 172 -16.19 5.74 14.75
N VAL A 173 -16.88 4.88 14.01
CA VAL A 173 -17.68 3.75 14.50
C VAL A 173 -17.03 2.47 14.01
N SER A 174 -16.36 1.77 14.91
CA SER A 174 -15.58 0.56 14.62
C SER A 174 -16.32 -0.66 15.15
N LEU A 175 -17.02 -1.36 14.25
CA LEU A 175 -17.79 -2.56 14.59
C LEU A 175 -16.86 -3.75 14.79
N GLN A 176 -16.91 -4.39 15.94
CA GLN A 176 -16.15 -5.60 16.20
C GLN A 176 -16.76 -6.77 15.41
N LYS A 177 -15.92 -7.69 14.94
CA LYS A 177 -16.35 -8.94 14.31
C LYS A 177 -15.89 -10.11 15.14
N ALA A 178 -16.58 -11.25 15.02
CA ALA A 178 -16.18 -12.50 15.67
C ALA A 178 -14.73 -12.96 15.36
N SER A 179 -14.09 -12.44 14.30
CA SER A 179 -12.67 -12.68 14.01
C SER A 179 -11.70 -11.85 14.86
N GLY A 180 -12.18 -10.95 15.72
CA GLY A 180 -11.38 -9.96 16.46
C GLY A 180 -10.99 -8.73 15.63
N ASN A 181 -11.40 -8.66 14.36
CA ASN A 181 -11.13 -7.50 13.49
C ASN A 181 -12.25 -6.46 13.60
N PHE A 182 -11.90 -5.20 13.33
CA PHE A 182 -12.86 -4.09 13.32
C PHE A 182 -13.21 -3.65 11.91
N GLN A 183 -14.49 -3.37 11.67
CA GLN A 183 -14.99 -2.71 10.47
C GLN A 183 -15.39 -1.28 10.80
N THR A 184 -14.65 -0.30 10.27
CA THR A 184 -14.83 1.12 10.61
C THR A 184 -15.70 1.87 9.61
N THR A 185 -16.68 2.62 10.12
CA THR A 185 -17.49 3.61 9.41
C THR A 185 -17.32 4.98 10.07
N LYS A 186 -17.54 6.08 9.34
CA LYS A 186 -17.37 7.44 9.86
C LYS A 186 -18.67 8.21 9.82
N LEU A 187 -18.95 8.94 10.90
CA LEU A 187 -20.06 9.87 11.04
C LEU A 187 -19.48 11.29 11.13
N ASN A 188 -19.69 12.09 10.09
CA ASN A 188 -19.27 13.49 10.09
C ASN A 188 -20.34 14.36 10.74
N GLY A 189 -19.92 15.43 11.41
CA GLY A 189 -20.84 16.49 11.82
C GLY A 189 -21.45 17.20 10.61
N PHE A 190 -22.68 17.70 10.78
CA PHE A 190 -23.42 18.39 9.71
C PHE A 190 -23.21 19.91 9.73
N GLU A 191 -22.68 20.46 10.82
CA GLU A 191 -22.52 21.89 11.04
C GLU A 191 -21.03 22.23 11.26
N VAL A 192 -20.56 23.29 10.62
CA VAL A 192 -19.16 23.75 10.74
C VAL A 192 -18.95 24.33 12.14
N PHE A 193 -17.79 24.04 12.75
CA PHE A 193 -17.41 24.39 14.12
C PHE A 193 -18.29 23.77 15.22
N ALA A 194 -19.13 22.78 14.89
CA ALA A 194 -19.99 22.11 15.86
C ALA A 194 -19.21 21.25 16.87
N ARG A 195 -17.98 20.84 16.53
CA ARG A 195 -17.15 19.95 17.34
C ARG A 195 -17.86 18.65 17.68
N PHE A 196 -18.54 18.09 16.68
CA PHE A 196 -19.26 16.82 16.78
C PHE A 196 -18.30 15.70 17.19
N GLY A 197 -18.69 14.87 18.16
CA GLY A 197 -17.80 13.85 18.75
C GLY A 197 -16.97 14.35 19.93
N SER A 198 -17.29 15.53 20.47
CA SER A 198 -16.65 16.05 21.68
C SER A 198 -16.95 15.23 22.94
N ALA A 199 -18.15 14.68 23.05
CA ALA A 199 -18.50 13.74 24.09
C ALA A 199 -19.30 12.61 23.44
N ILE A 200 -19.06 11.39 23.86
CA ILE A 200 -19.81 10.22 23.42
C ILE A 200 -20.12 9.44 24.70
N ALA A 201 -21.37 9.06 24.89
CA ALA A 201 -21.75 8.22 26.01
C ALA A 201 -22.65 7.06 25.53
N PRO A 202 -22.33 5.82 25.92
CA PRO A 202 -23.25 4.71 25.76
C PRO A 202 -24.39 4.87 26.76
N LEU A 203 -25.63 4.79 26.30
CA LEU A 203 -26.80 4.95 27.18
C LEU A 203 -27.47 3.63 27.54
N GLY A 204 -26.99 2.53 26.94
CA GLY A 204 -27.72 1.27 26.92
C GLY A 204 -29.02 1.42 26.11
N ASP A 205 -29.88 0.42 26.20
CA ASP A 205 -31.21 0.45 25.60
C ASP A 205 -32.14 1.40 26.40
N LEU A 206 -32.21 2.67 25.96
CA LEU A 206 -32.93 3.73 26.68
C LEU A 206 -34.43 3.65 26.41
N ASP A 207 -34.83 3.23 25.21
CA ASP A 207 -36.24 3.13 24.80
C ASP A 207 -36.82 1.71 24.84
N GLN A 208 -36.06 0.74 25.35
CA GLN A 208 -36.44 -0.66 25.53
C GLN A 208 -36.78 -1.34 24.19
N ASP A 209 -36.09 -0.97 23.12
CA ASP A 209 -36.23 -1.56 21.79
C ASP A 209 -35.36 -2.81 21.57
N GLY A 210 -34.52 -3.15 22.54
CA GLY A 210 -33.60 -4.28 22.53
C GLY A 210 -32.24 -3.98 21.89
N PHE A 211 -31.96 -2.72 21.54
CA PHE A 211 -30.68 -2.26 21.01
C PHE A 211 -30.14 -1.11 21.86
N ASN A 212 -28.81 -1.01 21.97
CA ASN A 212 -28.22 0.07 22.75
C ASN A 212 -28.25 1.39 21.99
N ASP A 213 -28.47 2.48 22.72
CA ASP A 213 -28.49 3.84 22.21
C ASP A 213 -27.21 4.60 22.51
N LEU A 214 -26.96 5.63 21.72
CA LEU A 214 -25.76 6.47 21.81
C LEU A 214 -26.14 7.95 21.85
N ILE A 215 -25.46 8.73 22.70
CA ILE A 215 -25.53 10.19 22.63
C ILE A 215 -24.19 10.77 22.23
N VAL A 216 -24.23 11.76 21.34
CA VAL A 216 -23.05 12.49 20.88
C VAL A 216 -23.20 13.98 21.17
N GLY A 217 -22.22 14.55 21.87
CA GLY A 217 -22.11 15.96 22.16
C GLY A 217 -21.45 16.75 21.02
N ALA A 218 -22.00 17.95 20.77
CA ALA A 218 -21.50 18.95 19.85
C ALA A 218 -21.49 20.31 20.58
N PHE A 219 -20.56 20.48 21.52
CA PHE A 219 -20.54 21.67 22.39
C PHE A 219 -20.27 22.97 21.64
N GLY A 220 -19.65 22.92 20.45
CA GLY A 220 -19.39 24.11 19.65
C GLY A 220 -20.66 24.82 19.19
N VAL A 221 -21.80 24.12 19.23
CA VAL A 221 -23.14 24.62 18.87
C VAL A 221 -24.17 24.38 19.99
N ASP A 222 -23.71 24.16 21.23
CA ASP A 222 -24.55 23.97 22.42
C ASP A 222 -25.61 22.85 22.27
N ARG A 223 -25.26 21.75 21.58
CA ARG A 223 -26.19 20.63 21.32
C ARG A 223 -25.64 19.28 21.78
N ALA A 224 -26.56 18.37 22.09
CA ALA A 224 -26.33 16.94 22.18
C ALA A 224 -27.37 16.22 21.32
N VAL A 225 -26.95 15.17 20.62
CA VAL A 225 -27.79 14.41 19.69
C VAL A 225 -27.88 12.98 20.19
N LEU A 226 -29.10 12.56 20.54
CA LEU A 226 -29.42 11.18 20.86
C LEU A 226 -29.69 10.40 19.57
N TYR A 227 -28.91 9.36 19.33
CA TYR A 227 -29.12 8.38 18.29
C TYR A 227 -29.74 7.14 18.89
N ARG A 228 -30.99 6.88 18.52
CA ARG A 228 -31.66 5.62 18.85
C ARG A 228 -31.35 4.57 17.80
N ALA A 229 -31.01 3.37 18.25
CA ALA A 229 -30.81 2.25 17.34
C ALA A 229 -32.15 1.87 16.67
N ARG A 230 -32.09 1.15 15.55
CA ARG A 230 -33.29 0.71 14.81
C ARG A 230 -33.32 -0.80 14.79
N PRO A 231 -34.48 -1.44 15.08
CA PRO A 231 -34.57 -2.88 15.02
C PRO A 231 -34.25 -3.44 13.63
N VAL A 232 -33.33 -4.40 13.58
CA VAL A 232 -32.87 -5.01 12.33
C VAL A 232 -33.67 -6.28 12.01
N ILE A 233 -34.28 -6.32 10.82
CA ILE A 233 -35.08 -7.46 10.33
C ILE A 233 -34.30 -8.19 9.23
N THR A 234 -34.11 -9.50 9.40
CA THR A 234 -33.58 -10.41 8.38
C THR A 234 -34.72 -11.12 7.68
N VAL A 235 -34.75 -11.08 6.34
CA VAL A 235 -35.82 -11.67 5.53
C VAL A 235 -35.27 -12.77 4.62
N ASN A 236 -35.84 -13.95 4.72
CA ASN A 236 -35.58 -15.07 3.82
C ASN A 236 -36.73 -15.18 2.82
N ALA A 237 -36.45 -14.85 1.56
CA ALA A 237 -37.39 -14.92 0.46
C ALA A 237 -37.21 -16.20 -0.36
N GLY A 238 -38.32 -16.87 -0.67
CA GLY A 238 -38.37 -18.05 -1.53
C GLY A 238 -39.22 -17.79 -2.76
N LEU A 239 -38.74 -18.21 -3.92
CA LEU A 239 -39.48 -18.16 -5.17
C LEU A 239 -39.24 -19.46 -5.93
N GLU A 240 -40.32 -20.10 -6.35
CA GLU A 240 -40.32 -21.37 -7.06
C GLU A 240 -41.30 -21.34 -8.23
N VAL A 241 -40.95 -22.05 -9.30
CA VAL A 241 -41.77 -22.17 -10.50
C VAL A 241 -41.86 -23.63 -10.89
N TYR A 242 -43.07 -24.14 -11.06
CA TYR A 242 -43.32 -25.54 -11.39
C TYR A 242 -44.40 -25.68 -12.46
N PRO A 243 -44.13 -26.35 -13.60
CA PRO A 243 -42.82 -26.84 -14.03
C PRO A 243 -41.89 -25.69 -14.45
N SER A 244 -40.56 -25.90 -14.37
CA SER A 244 -39.56 -24.94 -14.86
C SER A 244 -39.45 -24.94 -16.40
N ILE A 245 -39.74 -26.06 -17.05
CA ILE A 245 -39.82 -26.19 -18.50
C ILE A 245 -41.28 -26.19 -18.93
N LEU A 246 -41.63 -25.24 -19.78
CA LEU A 246 -42.98 -24.98 -20.27
C LEU A 246 -43.13 -25.59 -21.66
N ASN A 247 -43.98 -26.61 -21.75
CA ASN A 247 -44.39 -27.20 -23.01
C ASN A 247 -45.62 -26.47 -23.56
N GLN A 248 -45.50 -25.83 -24.73
CA GLN A 248 -46.59 -25.09 -25.39
C GLN A 248 -47.76 -25.99 -25.83
N ASP A 249 -47.49 -27.25 -26.15
CA ASP A 249 -48.51 -28.20 -26.62
C ASP A 249 -49.32 -28.77 -25.46
N ASN A 250 -48.81 -28.71 -24.23
CA ASN A 250 -49.48 -29.20 -23.04
C ASN A 250 -50.51 -28.18 -22.49
N LYS A 251 -51.63 -28.02 -23.21
CA LYS A 251 -52.72 -27.08 -22.87
C LYS A 251 -53.69 -27.68 -21.83
N THR A 252 -53.33 -27.59 -20.55
CA THR A 252 -54.06 -28.23 -19.44
C THR A 252 -55.08 -27.33 -18.75
N CYS A 253 -54.80 -26.04 -18.53
CA CYS A 253 -55.69 -25.15 -17.78
C CYS A 253 -56.75 -24.49 -18.67
N PRO A 254 -58.04 -24.43 -18.24
CA PRO A 254 -59.05 -23.62 -18.92
C PRO A 254 -58.83 -22.13 -18.64
N LEU A 255 -58.91 -21.28 -19.67
CA LEU A 255 -58.74 -19.84 -19.53
C LEU A 255 -60.08 -19.20 -19.08
N PRO A 256 -60.17 -18.57 -17.89
CA PRO A 256 -61.44 -18.07 -17.34
C PRO A 256 -62.15 -17.10 -18.29
N GLY A 257 -63.40 -17.37 -18.64
CA GLY A 257 -64.20 -16.54 -19.57
C GLY A 257 -64.03 -16.87 -21.05
N THR A 258 -63.34 -17.96 -21.41
CA THR A 258 -63.24 -18.51 -22.78
C THR A 258 -63.26 -20.04 -22.75
N ASP A 259 -63.59 -20.69 -23.86
CA ASP A 259 -63.53 -22.16 -23.99
C ASP A 259 -62.12 -22.69 -24.34
N LEU A 260 -61.12 -21.80 -24.37
CA LEU A 260 -59.74 -22.13 -24.73
C LEU A 260 -58.98 -22.75 -23.56
N LYS A 261 -58.15 -23.75 -23.86
CA LYS A 261 -57.15 -24.27 -22.92
C LYS A 261 -55.79 -23.67 -23.22
N VAL A 262 -55.03 -23.41 -22.16
CA VAL A 262 -53.70 -22.79 -22.21
C VAL A 262 -52.68 -23.64 -21.46
N SER A 263 -51.41 -23.52 -21.87
CA SER A 263 -50.28 -24.10 -21.13
C SER A 263 -50.02 -23.26 -19.89
N CYS A 264 -50.10 -23.87 -18.71
CA CYS A 264 -50.05 -23.18 -17.42
C CYS A 264 -48.96 -23.75 -16.50
N PHE A 265 -48.53 -22.93 -15.56
CA PHE A 265 -47.52 -23.26 -14.57
C PHE A 265 -47.80 -22.52 -13.25
N HIS A 266 -47.27 -23.08 -12.17
CA HIS A 266 -47.44 -22.59 -10.81
C HIS A 266 -46.26 -21.70 -10.43
N VAL A 267 -46.56 -20.55 -9.82
CA VAL A 267 -45.60 -19.62 -9.25
C VAL A 267 -45.86 -19.55 -7.76
N ARG A 268 -44.94 -20.11 -6.97
CA ARG A 268 -45.02 -20.17 -5.52
C ARG A 268 -44.01 -19.20 -4.92
N PHE A 269 -44.48 -18.27 -4.10
CA PHE A 269 -43.63 -17.28 -3.45
C PHE A 269 -43.82 -17.32 -1.94
N CYS A 270 -42.72 -17.15 -1.22
CA CYS A 270 -42.65 -17.40 0.20
C CYS A 270 -41.82 -16.33 0.90
N LEU A 271 -42.24 -15.91 2.09
CA LEU A 271 -41.49 -14.99 2.95
C LEU A 271 -41.41 -15.55 4.37
N LYS A 272 -40.21 -15.46 4.96
CA LYS A 272 -39.97 -15.60 6.39
C LYS A 272 -39.17 -14.39 6.84
N ALA A 273 -39.57 -13.76 7.94
CA ALA A 273 -38.80 -12.67 8.53
C ALA A 273 -38.64 -12.88 10.03
N ASP A 274 -37.49 -12.46 10.53
CA ASP A 274 -37.17 -12.48 11.94
C ASP A 274 -36.23 -11.33 12.30
N GLY A 275 -36.17 -10.96 13.57
CA GLY A 275 -35.33 -9.86 14.05
C GLY A 275 -35.26 -9.86 15.57
N LYS A 276 -34.11 -9.41 16.10
CA LYS A 276 -33.93 -9.16 17.54
C LYS A 276 -34.66 -7.86 17.93
N GLY A 277 -34.97 -7.72 19.21
CA GLY A 277 -35.58 -6.51 19.77
C GLY A 277 -37.10 -6.40 19.65
N THR A 278 -37.60 -5.21 19.93
CA THR A 278 -39.02 -4.89 20.16
C THR A 278 -39.71 -4.59 18.84
N LEU A 279 -39.97 -5.66 18.08
CA LEU A 279 -40.64 -5.62 16.79
C LEU A 279 -42.11 -6.04 16.89
N PRO A 280 -43.01 -5.52 16.05
CA PRO A 280 -44.39 -6.02 15.93
C PRO A 280 -44.43 -7.52 15.62
N THR A 281 -45.40 -8.24 16.18
CA THR A 281 -45.58 -9.68 15.93
C THR A 281 -45.98 -9.99 14.50
N LYS A 282 -46.60 -9.03 13.82
CA LYS A 282 -47.06 -9.09 12.44
C LYS A 282 -46.33 -8.03 11.63
N LEU A 283 -45.68 -8.44 10.55
CA LEU A 283 -44.97 -7.57 9.64
C LEU A 283 -45.70 -7.56 8.30
N ASN A 284 -46.01 -6.36 7.80
CA ASN A 284 -46.72 -6.18 6.54
C ASN A 284 -45.72 -5.95 5.41
N PHE A 285 -45.74 -6.82 4.42
CA PHE A 285 -44.95 -6.72 3.21
C PHE A 285 -45.83 -6.43 2.01
N GLN A 286 -45.41 -5.49 1.17
CA GLN A 286 -45.90 -5.36 -0.19
C GLN A 286 -45.04 -6.24 -1.09
N VAL A 287 -45.60 -7.32 -1.60
CA VAL A 287 -44.93 -8.22 -2.55
C VAL A 287 -45.40 -7.88 -3.95
N GLU A 288 -44.46 -7.68 -4.88
CA GLU A 288 -44.76 -7.46 -6.29
C GLU A 288 -44.10 -8.56 -7.13
N LEU A 289 -44.93 -9.28 -7.88
CA LEU A 289 -44.49 -10.27 -8.85
C LEU A 289 -44.63 -9.71 -10.27
N LEU A 290 -43.62 -9.96 -11.08
CA LEU A 290 -43.58 -9.59 -12.49
C LEU A 290 -43.12 -10.77 -13.33
N LEU A 291 -43.99 -11.20 -14.24
CA LEU A 291 -43.67 -12.19 -15.26
C LEU A 291 -42.96 -11.53 -16.45
N ASP A 292 -41.98 -12.27 -16.99
CA ASP A 292 -41.19 -11.93 -18.16
C ASP A 292 -40.45 -10.58 -18.02
N LYS A 293 -39.85 -10.35 -16.83
CA LYS A 293 -39.25 -9.06 -16.44
C LYS A 293 -38.14 -8.55 -17.37
N LEU A 294 -37.34 -9.45 -17.96
CA LEU A 294 -36.24 -9.10 -18.86
C LEU A 294 -36.71 -8.59 -20.23
N LYS A 295 -38.00 -8.68 -20.55
CA LYS A 295 -38.55 -8.10 -21.78
C LYS A 295 -38.60 -6.58 -21.69
N GLN A 296 -38.13 -5.93 -22.76
CA GLN A 296 -38.11 -4.48 -22.90
C GLN A 296 -39.51 -3.88 -22.70
N LYS A 297 -39.59 -2.69 -22.11
CA LYS A 297 -40.86 -1.96 -21.96
C LYS A 297 -41.48 -1.73 -23.34
N GLY A 298 -42.67 -2.30 -23.57
CA GLY A 298 -43.37 -2.25 -24.86
C GLY A 298 -43.27 -3.54 -25.69
N ALA A 299 -42.41 -4.49 -25.33
CA ALA A 299 -42.39 -5.82 -25.92
C ALA A 299 -43.56 -6.67 -25.39
N ILE A 300 -44.03 -7.62 -26.21
CA ILE A 300 -45.08 -8.57 -25.82
C ILE A 300 -44.55 -9.46 -24.70
N ARG A 301 -45.23 -9.43 -23.54
CA ARG A 301 -44.95 -10.34 -22.43
C ARG A 301 -45.60 -11.68 -22.68
N ARG A 302 -44.81 -12.75 -22.65
CA ARG A 302 -45.21 -14.07 -23.12
C ARG A 302 -46.05 -14.84 -22.11
N ALA A 303 -45.82 -14.59 -20.82
CA ALA A 303 -46.58 -15.18 -19.73
C ALA A 303 -47.45 -14.14 -19.01
N LEU A 304 -48.64 -14.57 -18.58
CA LEU A 304 -49.63 -13.77 -17.87
C LEU A 304 -50.18 -14.56 -16.69
N PHE A 305 -50.61 -13.89 -15.62
CA PHE A 305 -51.33 -14.58 -14.56
C PHE A 305 -52.76 -14.94 -14.99
N LEU A 306 -53.23 -16.11 -14.59
CA LEU A 306 -54.51 -16.66 -15.07
C LEU A 306 -55.72 -15.85 -14.59
N HIS A 307 -55.66 -15.27 -13.38
CA HIS A 307 -56.77 -14.56 -12.75
C HIS A 307 -57.02 -13.16 -13.33
N ASN A 308 -55.96 -12.40 -13.62
CA ASN A 308 -56.06 -11.01 -14.07
C ASN A 308 -55.61 -10.80 -15.51
N ARG A 309 -55.08 -11.84 -16.18
CA ARG A 309 -54.50 -11.78 -17.54
C ARG A 309 -53.48 -10.65 -17.72
N PHE A 310 -52.80 -10.30 -16.64
CA PHE A 310 -51.79 -9.26 -16.58
C PHE A 310 -50.47 -9.89 -16.14
N PRO A 311 -49.31 -9.41 -16.60
CA PRO A 311 -48.03 -9.99 -16.21
C PRO A 311 -47.56 -9.55 -14.82
N GLY A 312 -48.20 -8.55 -14.22
CA GLY A 312 -47.92 -8.08 -12.87
C GLY A 312 -48.97 -8.54 -11.86
N HIS A 313 -48.54 -8.79 -10.65
CA HIS A 313 -49.43 -8.99 -9.51
C HIS A 313 -48.81 -8.38 -8.26
N SER A 314 -49.61 -7.63 -7.50
CA SER A 314 -49.18 -7.08 -6.23
C SER A 314 -50.05 -7.65 -5.13
N LYS A 315 -49.42 -8.04 -4.02
CA LYS A 315 -50.09 -8.68 -2.90
C LYS A 315 -49.57 -8.13 -1.59
N ASN A 316 -50.49 -7.76 -0.71
CA ASN A 316 -50.18 -7.43 0.67
C ASN A 316 -50.08 -8.73 1.45
N MET A 317 -48.94 -8.97 2.07
CA MET A 317 -48.64 -10.20 2.79
C MET A 317 -48.26 -9.85 4.23
N THR A 318 -49.08 -10.29 5.17
CA THR A 318 -48.78 -10.14 6.60
C THR A 318 -48.17 -11.42 7.11
N ILE A 319 -46.90 -11.37 7.52
CA ILE A 319 -46.16 -12.52 8.06
C ILE A 319 -45.97 -12.40 9.56
N SER A 320 -45.93 -13.55 10.24
CA SER A 320 -45.68 -13.61 11.69
C SER A 320 -44.18 -13.75 11.97
N ARG A 321 -43.66 -12.97 12.94
CA ARG A 321 -42.24 -12.98 13.34
C ARG A 321 -41.79 -14.37 13.79
N GLY A 322 -40.64 -14.84 13.30
CA GLY A 322 -40.04 -16.13 13.67
C GLY A 322 -40.88 -17.37 13.29
N GLY A 323 -42.01 -17.15 12.59
CA GLY A 323 -42.95 -18.19 12.23
C GLY A 323 -42.44 -19.10 11.10
N GLN A 324 -43.27 -20.06 10.73
CA GLN A 324 -43.06 -20.84 9.51
C GLN A 324 -43.07 -19.92 8.29
N MET A 325 -42.31 -20.32 7.27
CA MET A 325 -42.26 -19.60 6.01
C MET A 325 -43.67 -19.59 5.39
N GLN A 326 -44.26 -18.40 5.29
CA GLN A 326 -45.60 -18.24 4.74
C GLN A 326 -45.48 -18.19 3.22
N CYS A 327 -46.27 -19.01 2.53
CA CYS A 327 -46.24 -19.14 1.09
C CYS A 327 -47.63 -18.88 0.50
N GLU A 328 -47.65 -18.27 -0.68
CA GLU A 328 -48.82 -18.21 -1.53
C GLU A 328 -48.47 -18.73 -2.93
N GLU A 329 -49.49 -19.16 -3.65
CA GLU A 329 -49.34 -19.75 -4.97
C GLU A 329 -50.29 -19.11 -5.97
N LEU A 330 -49.77 -18.81 -7.15
CA LEU A 330 -50.52 -18.26 -8.27
C LEU A 330 -50.31 -19.13 -9.51
N ILE A 331 -51.34 -19.21 -10.34
CA ILE A 331 -51.26 -19.89 -11.63
C ILE A 331 -51.01 -18.84 -12.71
N ALA A 332 -49.95 -19.05 -13.48
CA ALA A 332 -49.64 -18.29 -14.68
C ALA A 332 -49.81 -19.18 -15.92
N TYR A 333 -49.99 -18.56 -17.07
CA TYR A 333 -50.12 -19.25 -18.35
C TYR A 333 -49.29 -18.59 -19.44
N LEU A 334 -48.87 -19.39 -20.41
CA LEU A 334 -48.16 -18.96 -21.60
C LEU A 334 -49.17 -18.60 -22.69
N ARG A 335 -48.94 -17.49 -23.38
CA ARG A 335 -49.73 -17.07 -24.56
C ARG A 335 -49.67 -18.11 -25.68
N ASP A 336 -50.56 -17.98 -26.66
CA ASP A 336 -50.53 -18.87 -27.82
C ASP A 336 -49.29 -18.61 -28.70
N GLU A 337 -48.83 -19.64 -29.40
CA GLU A 337 -47.66 -19.58 -30.27
C GLU A 337 -47.76 -18.49 -31.34
N SER A 338 -48.97 -18.20 -31.81
CA SER A 338 -49.21 -17.13 -32.79
C SER A 338 -48.96 -15.72 -32.26
N GLU A 339 -48.94 -15.52 -30.93
CA GLU A 339 -48.84 -14.20 -30.31
C GLU A 339 -47.39 -13.72 -30.10
N PHE A 340 -46.41 -14.62 -30.09
CA PHE A 340 -45.02 -14.25 -29.88
C PHE A 340 -44.04 -15.16 -30.62
N ARG A 341 -42.98 -14.57 -31.16
CA ARG A 341 -41.94 -15.29 -31.92
C ARG A 341 -40.79 -15.80 -31.06
N ASP A 342 -40.51 -15.13 -29.94
CA ASP A 342 -39.34 -15.44 -29.13
C ASP A 342 -39.61 -16.60 -28.16
N LYS A 343 -39.06 -17.76 -28.52
CA LYS A 343 -39.08 -18.98 -27.71
C LYS A 343 -37.75 -19.29 -27.02
N LEU A 344 -36.67 -18.56 -27.31
CA LEU A 344 -35.34 -18.82 -26.74
C LEU A 344 -35.13 -18.10 -25.42
N THR A 345 -35.53 -16.83 -25.31
CA THR A 345 -35.26 -16.06 -24.09
C THR A 345 -36.00 -16.68 -22.90
N PRO A 346 -35.37 -16.86 -21.73
CA PRO A 346 -36.06 -17.34 -20.54
C PRO A 346 -37.23 -16.41 -20.15
N ILE A 347 -38.28 -16.98 -19.59
CA ILE A 347 -39.36 -16.22 -18.95
C ILE A 347 -38.92 -15.99 -17.51
N THR A 348 -38.44 -14.79 -17.19
CA THR A 348 -38.01 -14.44 -15.83
C THR A 348 -39.20 -14.06 -14.97
N ILE A 349 -39.43 -14.82 -13.91
CA ILE A 349 -40.34 -14.51 -12.81
C ILE A 349 -39.53 -13.70 -11.79
N PHE A 350 -39.88 -12.44 -11.63
CA PHE A 350 -39.25 -11.53 -10.69
C PHE A 350 -40.18 -11.30 -9.51
N MET A 351 -39.64 -11.37 -8.29
CA MET A 351 -40.33 -11.00 -7.06
C MET A 351 -39.52 -9.94 -6.33
N GLU A 352 -40.17 -8.84 -5.98
CA GLU A 352 -39.66 -7.87 -5.02
C GLU A 352 -40.58 -7.79 -3.80
N TYR A 353 -40.01 -7.47 -2.65
CA TYR A 353 -40.77 -7.27 -1.43
C TYR A 353 -40.32 -5.98 -0.76
N ARG A 354 -41.28 -5.25 -0.20
CA ARG A 354 -41.03 -4.03 0.56
C ARG A 354 -41.73 -4.12 1.90
N LEU A 355 -41.00 -3.84 2.97
CA LEU A 355 -41.60 -3.70 4.28
C LEU A 355 -42.36 -2.38 4.34
N ASP A 356 -43.59 -2.41 4.84
CA ASP A 356 -44.29 -1.19 5.20
C ASP A 356 -43.78 -0.68 6.55
N TYR A 357 -42.78 0.19 6.49
CA TYR A 357 -42.13 0.78 7.67
C TYR A 357 -43.10 1.60 8.53
N THR A 358 -44.17 2.16 7.94
CA THR A 358 -45.09 3.03 8.67
C THR A 358 -45.99 2.23 9.60
N THR A 359 -46.46 1.05 9.16
CA THR A 359 -47.25 0.16 10.01
C THR A 359 -46.38 -0.68 10.95
N ALA A 360 -45.08 -0.80 10.67
CA ALA A 360 -44.13 -1.50 11.51
C ALA A 360 -43.42 -0.60 12.54
N ALA A 361 -43.69 0.71 12.53
CA ALA A 361 -43.11 1.64 13.49
C ALA A 361 -43.70 1.44 14.89
N ASP A 362 -42.90 1.76 15.90
CA ASP A 362 -43.36 1.80 17.29
C ASP A 362 -44.27 3.02 17.55
N VAL A 363 -44.65 3.22 18.82
CA VAL A 363 -45.48 4.36 19.25
C VAL A 363 -44.77 5.70 19.04
N THR A 364 -43.42 5.73 19.05
CA THR A 364 -42.62 6.95 18.86
C THR A 364 -42.30 7.27 17.40
N GLY A 365 -42.64 6.37 16.46
CA GLY A 365 -42.33 6.48 15.04
C GLY A 365 -40.95 5.93 14.65
N LEU A 366 -40.28 5.18 15.53
CA LEU A 366 -39.06 4.43 15.26
C LEU A 366 -39.36 3.28 14.29
N GLN A 367 -38.83 3.40 13.08
CA GLN A 367 -39.06 2.43 12.01
C GLN A 367 -37.96 1.36 12.03
N PRO A 368 -38.30 0.07 11.87
CA PRO A 368 -37.29 -0.97 11.71
C PRO A 368 -36.51 -0.79 10.40
N ILE A 369 -35.40 -1.51 10.26
CA ILE A 369 -34.59 -1.52 9.05
C ILE A 369 -34.34 -2.95 8.58
N LEU A 370 -34.35 -3.17 7.27
CA LEU A 370 -33.92 -4.45 6.71
C LEU A 370 -32.40 -4.56 6.81
N ASN A 371 -31.91 -5.76 7.11
CA ASN A 371 -30.49 -6.05 7.09
C ASN A 371 -29.87 -5.64 5.73
N GLN A 372 -28.87 -4.76 5.77
CA GLN A 372 -28.22 -4.20 4.59
C GLN A 372 -27.59 -5.24 3.66
N PHE A 373 -27.29 -6.44 4.18
CA PHE A 373 -26.71 -7.54 3.41
C PHE A 373 -27.77 -8.44 2.75
N THR A 374 -29.07 -8.21 2.99
CA THR A 374 -30.15 -9.03 2.45
C THR A 374 -30.81 -8.37 1.22
N PRO A 375 -30.84 -9.02 0.04
CA PRO A 375 -31.45 -8.44 -1.14
C PRO A 375 -32.98 -8.40 -1.04
N ALA A 376 -33.59 -7.25 -1.36
CA ALA A 376 -35.04 -7.04 -1.35
C ALA A 376 -35.80 -7.65 -2.55
N ASN A 377 -35.12 -8.46 -3.36
CA ASN A 377 -35.70 -9.11 -4.53
C ASN A 377 -35.07 -10.48 -4.79
N ILE A 378 -35.79 -11.30 -5.55
CA ILE A 378 -35.35 -12.62 -6.00
C ILE A 378 -35.94 -12.89 -7.38
N SER A 379 -35.19 -13.61 -8.22
CA SER A 379 -35.63 -14.01 -9.55
C SER A 379 -35.53 -15.52 -9.72
N ARG A 380 -36.47 -16.07 -10.50
CA ARG A 380 -36.43 -17.43 -11.06
C ARG A 380 -36.76 -17.36 -12.53
N GLN A 381 -36.35 -18.36 -13.29
CA GLN A 381 -36.66 -18.40 -14.71
C GLN A 381 -37.36 -19.72 -15.05
N ALA A 382 -38.21 -19.64 -16.07
CA ALA A 382 -38.80 -20.79 -16.73
C ALA A 382 -38.50 -20.71 -18.22
N HIS A 383 -38.40 -21.87 -18.88
CA HIS A 383 -37.95 -21.96 -20.27
C HIS A 383 -39.02 -22.61 -21.12
N ILE A 384 -39.12 -22.19 -22.37
CA ILE A 384 -39.99 -22.85 -23.33
C ILE A 384 -39.21 -24.04 -23.90
N LEU A 385 -39.84 -25.21 -23.92
CA LEU A 385 -39.23 -26.42 -24.47
C LEU A 385 -38.89 -26.22 -25.96
N LEU A 386 -37.61 -26.38 -26.31
CA LEU A 386 -37.10 -26.20 -27.67
C LEU A 386 -35.94 -27.19 -27.94
N ASP A 387 -35.98 -27.90 -29.08
CA ASP A 387 -34.89 -28.75 -29.59
C ASP A 387 -34.37 -29.86 -28.63
N CYS A 388 -35.25 -30.54 -27.88
CA CYS A 388 -34.91 -31.61 -26.92
C CYS A 388 -35.18 -33.05 -27.42
N GLY A 389 -35.03 -33.33 -28.72
CA GLY A 389 -35.26 -34.67 -29.29
C GLY A 389 -36.70 -35.19 -29.21
N GLU A 390 -36.91 -36.49 -29.47
CA GLU A 390 -38.24 -37.13 -29.43
C GLU A 390 -38.74 -37.45 -28.02
N ASP A 391 -37.83 -37.55 -27.04
CA ASP A 391 -38.17 -37.82 -25.63
C ASP A 391 -38.56 -36.55 -24.86
N ASN A 392 -38.47 -35.37 -25.48
CA ASN A 392 -38.74 -34.06 -24.90
C ASN A 392 -37.88 -33.75 -23.65
N VAL A 393 -36.71 -34.38 -23.50
CA VAL A 393 -35.83 -34.21 -22.33
C VAL A 393 -34.40 -33.87 -22.78
N CYS A 394 -34.03 -32.60 -22.65
CA CYS A 394 -32.70 -32.12 -23.03
C CYS A 394 -31.57 -32.67 -22.13
N LYS A 395 -30.65 -33.44 -22.70
CA LYS A 395 -29.43 -33.99 -22.07
C LYS A 395 -28.15 -33.34 -22.65
N PRO A 396 -27.57 -32.34 -21.97
CA PRO A 396 -26.37 -31.68 -22.44
C PRO A 396 -25.10 -32.51 -22.20
N LYS A 397 -24.01 -32.18 -22.89
CA LYS A 397 -22.69 -32.77 -22.65
C LYS A 397 -21.66 -31.66 -22.47
N LEU A 398 -21.53 -31.21 -21.22
CA LEU A 398 -20.76 -30.02 -20.86
C LEU A 398 -19.29 -30.38 -20.56
N GLU A 399 -18.36 -29.67 -21.18
CA GLU A 399 -16.92 -29.85 -20.98
C GLU A 399 -16.23 -28.48 -20.84
N VAL A 400 -15.30 -28.39 -19.90
CA VAL A 400 -14.49 -27.19 -19.65
C VAL A 400 -13.01 -27.54 -19.67
N SER A 401 -12.19 -26.65 -20.21
CA SER A 401 -10.73 -26.72 -20.12
C SER A 401 -10.16 -25.33 -19.95
N VAL A 402 -9.00 -25.23 -19.30
CA VAL A 402 -8.40 -23.96 -18.91
C VAL A 402 -6.90 -23.97 -19.20
N ASP A 403 -6.43 -22.83 -19.66
CA ASP A 403 -5.01 -22.49 -19.79
C ASP A 403 -4.77 -21.08 -19.22
N SER A 404 -3.51 -20.68 -19.06
CA SER A 404 -3.18 -19.33 -18.58
C SER A 404 -2.16 -18.64 -19.48
N ASP A 405 -2.20 -17.30 -19.46
CA ASP A 405 -1.17 -16.47 -20.10
C ASP A 405 0.16 -16.49 -19.33
N GLN A 406 0.13 -16.76 -18.02
CA GLN A 406 1.28 -16.79 -17.14
C GLN A 406 1.37 -18.10 -16.35
N LYS A 407 2.51 -18.79 -16.48
CA LYS A 407 2.79 -20.03 -15.74
C LYS A 407 3.25 -19.81 -14.30
N LYS A 408 3.65 -18.58 -13.96
CA LYS A 408 4.25 -18.23 -12.68
C LYS A 408 3.65 -16.93 -12.16
N ILE A 409 3.42 -16.86 -10.85
CA ILE A 409 2.98 -15.65 -10.13
C ILE A 409 4.10 -15.25 -9.16
N TYR A 410 4.54 -13.99 -9.21
CA TYR A 410 5.64 -13.52 -8.36
C TYR A 410 5.14 -13.01 -7.02
N VAL A 411 5.60 -13.59 -5.92
CA VAL A 411 5.11 -13.20 -4.58
C VAL A 411 5.47 -11.75 -4.25
N GLY A 412 4.55 -10.99 -3.64
CA GLY A 412 4.78 -9.64 -3.10
C GLY A 412 4.34 -8.45 -3.99
N ASP A 413 3.69 -8.71 -5.12
CA ASP A 413 2.99 -7.71 -5.93
C ASP A 413 1.61 -8.20 -6.37
N ASP A 414 0.78 -7.28 -6.85
CA ASP A 414 -0.48 -7.57 -7.50
C ASP A 414 -0.19 -8.17 -8.87
N ASN A 415 -0.35 -9.49 -9.01
CA ASN A 415 -0.05 -10.17 -10.26
C ASN A 415 -1.32 -10.26 -11.13
N PRO A 416 -1.34 -9.61 -12.31
CA PRO A 416 -2.42 -9.82 -13.26
C PRO A 416 -2.29 -11.21 -13.89
N LEU A 417 -3.27 -12.07 -13.66
CA LEU A 417 -3.38 -13.41 -14.23
C LEU A 417 -4.59 -13.48 -15.15
N THR A 418 -4.42 -13.96 -16.38
CA THR A 418 -5.54 -14.23 -17.30
C THR A 418 -5.71 -15.72 -17.50
N LEU A 419 -6.84 -16.27 -17.05
CA LEU A 419 -7.24 -17.64 -17.37
C LEU A 419 -8.03 -17.67 -18.69
N ILE A 420 -7.55 -18.44 -19.66
CA ILE A 420 -8.23 -18.68 -20.93
C ILE A 420 -9.04 -19.96 -20.77
N VAL A 421 -10.36 -19.82 -20.71
CA VAL A 421 -11.30 -20.91 -20.49
C VAL A 421 -12.00 -21.25 -21.80
N LYS A 422 -11.97 -22.53 -22.16
CA LYS A 422 -12.77 -23.10 -23.24
C LYS A 422 -13.95 -23.86 -22.63
N ALA A 423 -15.17 -23.42 -22.92
CA ALA A 423 -16.41 -24.06 -22.50
C ALA A 423 -17.15 -24.60 -23.73
N GLN A 424 -17.56 -25.85 -23.71
CA GLN A 424 -18.25 -26.48 -24.85
C GLN A 424 -19.41 -27.38 -24.43
N ASN A 425 -20.43 -27.42 -25.27
CA ASN A 425 -21.57 -28.32 -25.14
C ASN A 425 -21.65 -29.23 -26.38
N GLN A 426 -21.38 -30.53 -26.20
CA GLN A 426 -21.41 -31.55 -27.26
C GLN A 426 -22.69 -32.39 -27.25
N GLY A 427 -23.66 -32.06 -26.40
CA GLY A 427 -24.95 -32.74 -26.28
C GLY A 427 -26.09 -31.84 -26.76
N GLU A 428 -27.26 -31.96 -26.15
CA GLU A 428 -28.44 -31.13 -26.44
C GLU A 428 -28.40 -29.78 -25.69
N GLY A 429 -29.43 -28.94 -25.84
CA GLY A 429 -29.48 -27.61 -25.22
C GLY A 429 -29.34 -27.62 -23.70
N ALA A 430 -28.38 -26.86 -23.17
CA ALA A 430 -28.21 -26.65 -21.74
C ALA A 430 -28.89 -25.34 -21.32
N TYR A 431 -29.94 -25.42 -20.50
CA TYR A 431 -30.67 -24.24 -20.00
C TYR A 431 -29.92 -23.61 -18.82
N GLU A 432 -29.88 -22.27 -18.76
CA GLU A 432 -29.12 -21.51 -17.75
C GLU A 432 -27.68 -22.04 -17.59
N ALA A 433 -26.99 -22.25 -18.71
CA ALA A 433 -25.62 -22.73 -18.67
C ALA A 433 -24.71 -21.62 -18.12
N GLU A 434 -24.07 -21.91 -17.00
CA GLU A 434 -23.15 -21.00 -16.29
C GLU A 434 -21.80 -21.68 -16.09
N LEU A 435 -20.72 -20.95 -16.33
CA LEU A 435 -19.38 -21.32 -15.89
C LEU A 435 -19.17 -20.80 -14.47
N ILE A 436 -18.85 -21.70 -13.56
CA ILE A 436 -18.51 -21.43 -12.17
C ILE A 436 -17.01 -21.58 -11.99
N VAL A 437 -16.35 -20.49 -11.61
CA VAL A 437 -14.92 -20.47 -11.28
C VAL A 437 -14.79 -20.18 -9.80
N SER A 438 -14.47 -21.19 -9.01
CA SER A 438 -14.13 -21.04 -7.60
C SER A 438 -12.71 -20.50 -7.49
N ILE A 439 -12.59 -19.32 -6.91
CA ILE A 439 -11.32 -18.59 -6.79
C ILE A 439 -10.79 -18.67 -5.35
N PRO A 440 -9.46 -18.70 -5.17
CA PRO A 440 -8.87 -18.75 -3.85
C PRO A 440 -9.00 -17.39 -3.12
N PRO A 441 -8.87 -17.35 -1.78
CA PRO A 441 -9.11 -16.13 -1.00
C PRO A 441 -8.14 -15.00 -1.31
N GLN A 442 -7.00 -15.28 -1.94
CA GLN A 442 -5.98 -14.31 -2.34
C GLN A 442 -6.20 -13.72 -3.74
N ALA A 443 -7.22 -14.19 -4.48
CA ALA A 443 -7.49 -13.74 -5.84
C ALA A 443 -8.76 -12.90 -5.94
N ASP A 444 -8.68 -11.81 -6.69
CA ASP A 444 -9.79 -10.91 -6.98
C ASP A 444 -10.11 -10.93 -8.47
N PHE A 445 -11.40 -10.94 -8.81
CA PHE A 445 -11.86 -10.91 -10.19
C PHE A 445 -11.87 -9.46 -10.72
N ILE A 446 -11.10 -9.20 -11.78
CA ILE A 446 -11.04 -7.88 -12.43
C ILE A 446 -12.15 -7.76 -13.48
N GLY A 447 -12.33 -8.81 -14.29
CA GLY A 447 -13.30 -8.79 -15.38
C GLY A 447 -12.95 -9.71 -16.54
N VAL A 448 -13.82 -9.72 -17.55
CA VAL A 448 -13.63 -10.47 -18.80
C VAL A 448 -12.77 -9.67 -19.77
N VAL A 449 -11.87 -10.34 -20.46
CA VAL A 449 -11.02 -9.79 -21.53
C VAL A 449 -11.91 -9.32 -22.69
N ARG A 450 -11.84 -8.03 -23.05
CA ARG A 450 -12.62 -7.43 -24.15
C ARG A 450 -11.80 -6.98 -25.36
N ASN A 451 -10.47 -6.91 -25.21
CA ASN A 451 -9.54 -6.36 -26.20
C ASN A 451 -9.11 -7.35 -27.30
N SER A 452 -9.56 -8.62 -27.24
CA SER A 452 -9.31 -9.61 -28.28
C SER A 452 -10.64 -9.99 -28.93
N GLU A 453 -10.70 -9.94 -30.26
CA GLU A 453 -11.87 -10.38 -31.03
C GLU A 453 -12.01 -11.91 -31.07
N ALA A 454 -10.93 -12.64 -30.78
CA ALA A 454 -10.93 -14.11 -30.72
C ALA A 454 -11.57 -14.67 -29.44
N LEU A 455 -11.78 -13.83 -28.42
CA LEU A 455 -12.36 -14.23 -27.14
C LEU A 455 -13.80 -13.72 -27.02
N ALA A 456 -14.69 -14.61 -26.60
CA ALA A 456 -16.07 -14.31 -26.30
C ALA A 456 -16.17 -13.36 -25.10
N ARG A 457 -17.01 -12.33 -25.24
CA ARG A 457 -17.31 -11.35 -24.20
C ARG A 457 -18.44 -11.88 -23.33
N LEU A 458 -18.10 -12.73 -22.37
CA LEU A 458 -19.07 -13.29 -21.43
C LEU A 458 -19.58 -12.21 -20.46
N SER A 459 -20.81 -12.42 -19.99
CA SER A 459 -21.39 -11.68 -18.86
C SER A 459 -20.99 -12.43 -17.60
N CYS A 460 -20.15 -11.83 -16.76
CA CYS A 460 -19.67 -12.47 -15.54
C CYS A 460 -19.88 -11.59 -14.31
N ALA A 461 -20.18 -12.21 -13.18
CA ALA A 461 -20.36 -11.59 -11.89
C ALA A 461 -19.63 -12.37 -10.80
N PHE A 462 -19.04 -11.65 -9.84
CA PHE A 462 -18.47 -12.23 -8.63
C PHE A 462 -19.58 -12.44 -7.58
N LYS A 463 -19.64 -13.62 -6.97
CA LYS A 463 -20.56 -13.95 -5.88
C LYS A 463 -19.82 -14.65 -4.73
N THR A 464 -20.32 -14.46 -3.51
CA THR A 464 -19.83 -15.16 -2.32
C THR A 464 -21.00 -15.90 -1.70
N GLU A 465 -20.92 -17.24 -1.63
CA GLU A 465 -22.01 -18.08 -1.16
C GLU A 465 -21.42 -19.10 -0.18
N ASN A 466 -21.92 -19.17 1.06
CA ASN A 466 -21.40 -20.08 2.09
C ASN A 466 -19.87 -20.02 2.26
N GLN A 467 -19.30 -18.82 2.28
CA GLN A 467 -17.84 -18.55 2.39
C GLN A 467 -17.00 -18.96 1.16
N THR A 468 -17.59 -19.53 0.10
CA THR A 468 -16.86 -19.81 -1.15
C THR A 468 -16.91 -18.59 -2.07
N ARG A 469 -15.73 -18.13 -2.51
CA ARG A 469 -15.56 -17.04 -3.46
C ARG A 469 -15.62 -17.62 -4.87
N GLN A 470 -16.56 -17.16 -5.70
CA GLN A 470 -16.76 -17.73 -7.02
C GLN A 470 -17.17 -16.66 -8.05
N VAL A 471 -16.70 -16.83 -9.28
CA VAL A 471 -17.11 -16.04 -10.44
C VAL A 471 -18.06 -16.87 -11.26
N VAL A 472 -19.22 -16.31 -11.60
CA VAL A 472 -20.23 -16.92 -12.47
C VAL A 472 -20.22 -16.20 -13.79
N CYS A 473 -20.14 -16.96 -14.88
CA CYS A 473 -20.21 -16.43 -16.23
C CYS A 473 -21.32 -17.10 -17.03
N ASP A 474 -22.17 -16.30 -17.66
CA ASP A 474 -23.25 -16.79 -18.51
C ASP A 474 -22.68 -17.38 -19.82
N LEU A 475 -22.95 -18.66 -20.10
CA LEU A 475 -22.53 -19.34 -21.34
C LEU A 475 -23.65 -19.39 -22.39
N GLY A 476 -24.88 -19.04 -21.99
CA GLY A 476 -26.04 -18.97 -22.88
C GLY A 476 -27.27 -19.64 -22.30
N ASN A 477 -28.44 -19.21 -22.74
CA ASN A 477 -29.70 -19.73 -22.26
C ASN A 477 -30.72 -19.92 -23.42
N PRO A 478 -30.82 -21.13 -23.99
CA PRO A 478 -29.94 -22.29 -23.76
C PRO A 478 -28.58 -22.14 -24.46
N MET A 479 -27.53 -22.75 -23.89
CA MET A 479 -26.29 -23.03 -24.60
C MET A 479 -26.55 -24.18 -25.58
N LYS A 480 -26.69 -23.85 -26.87
CA LYS A 480 -27.11 -24.79 -27.93
C LYS A 480 -26.13 -25.95 -28.11
N ALA A 481 -26.63 -27.03 -28.69
CA ALA A 481 -25.83 -28.17 -29.13
C ALA A 481 -24.67 -27.74 -30.05
N GLY A 482 -23.47 -28.26 -29.79
CA GLY A 482 -22.24 -27.96 -30.55
C GLY A 482 -21.59 -26.61 -30.25
N THR A 483 -22.14 -25.79 -29.33
CA THR A 483 -21.58 -24.47 -29.01
C THR A 483 -20.21 -24.62 -28.34
N GLN A 484 -19.22 -23.87 -28.83
CA GLN A 484 -17.89 -23.74 -28.22
C GLN A 484 -17.58 -22.27 -27.99
N LEU A 485 -17.20 -21.94 -26.75
CA LEU A 485 -16.85 -20.59 -26.33
C LEU A 485 -15.43 -20.58 -25.77
N LEU A 486 -14.66 -19.56 -26.13
CA LEU A 486 -13.35 -19.27 -25.57
C LEU A 486 -13.42 -17.91 -24.89
N ALA A 487 -13.12 -17.82 -23.60
CA ALA A 487 -13.20 -16.58 -22.83
C ALA A 487 -11.94 -16.37 -21.99
N GLY A 488 -11.49 -15.12 -21.90
CA GLY A 488 -10.40 -14.74 -21.00
C GLY A 488 -10.96 -14.12 -19.73
N LEU A 489 -10.63 -14.67 -18.57
CA LEU A 489 -11.01 -14.16 -17.26
C LEU A 489 -9.77 -13.59 -16.58
N ARG A 490 -9.78 -12.29 -16.26
CA ARG A 490 -8.67 -11.61 -15.58
C ARG A 490 -8.86 -11.59 -14.08
N PHE A 491 -7.80 -11.91 -13.38
CA PHE A 491 -7.69 -11.90 -11.93
C PHE A 491 -6.49 -11.07 -11.50
N SER A 492 -6.58 -10.46 -10.32
CA SER A 492 -5.43 -9.95 -9.59
C SER A 492 -5.19 -10.89 -8.41
N VAL A 493 -3.99 -11.43 -8.28
CA VAL A 493 -3.65 -12.29 -7.14
C VAL A 493 -2.76 -11.53 -6.18
N GLN A 494 -3.29 -11.23 -4.99
CA GLN A 494 -2.61 -10.53 -3.90
C GLN A 494 -2.07 -11.57 -2.92
N GLN A 495 -0.84 -12.05 -3.15
CA GLN A 495 -0.27 -13.09 -2.31
C GLN A 495 0.56 -12.49 -1.17
N GLN A 496 0.05 -12.60 0.06
CA GLN A 496 0.74 -12.20 1.30
C GLN A 496 1.21 -13.40 2.14
N SER A 497 0.71 -14.61 1.87
CA SER A 497 1.03 -15.83 2.64
C SER A 497 2.37 -16.45 2.19
N GLU A 498 3.27 -16.67 3.16
CA GLU A 498 4.63 -17.21 2.97
C GLU A 498 4.67 -18.76 2.88
N MET A 499 3.54 -19.44 3.10
CA MET A 499 3.47 -20.91 3.20
C MET A 499 3.02 -21.63 1.92
N ASP A 500 2.29 -20.94 1.05
CA ASP A 500 1.70 -21.56 -0.14
C ASP A 500 2.74 -21.75 -1.25
N THR A 501 2.62 -22.84 -2.01
CA THR A 501 3.50 -23.13 -3.18
C THR A 501 2.83 -22.87 -4.52
N SER A 502 1.51 -22.90 -4.56
CA SER A 502 0.72 -22.70 -5.78
C SER A 502 -0.66 -22.16 -5.43
N VAL A 503 -1.27 -21.49 -6.41
CA VAL A 503 -2.62 -20.94 -6.32
C VAL A 503 -3.54 -21.82 -7.19
N LYS A 504 -4.66 -22.27 -6.63
CA LYS A 504 -5.57 -23.21 -7.27
C LYS A 504 -6.88 -22.52 -7.67
N PHE A 505 -7.32 -22.75 -8.90
CA PHE A 505 -8.63 -22.36 -9.43
C PHE A 505 -9.41 -23.62 -9.80
N ASP A 506 -10.67 -23.72 -9.38
CA ASP A 506 -11.55 -24.83 -9.72
C ASP A 506 -12.67 -24.35 -10.64
N LEU A 507 -12.81 -24.97 -11.81
CA LEU A 507 -13.78 -24.58 -12.83
C LEU A 507 -14.78 -25.71 -13.09
N GLN A 508 -16.05 -25.37 -13.21
CA GLN A 508 -17.13 -26.29 -13.56
C GLN A 508 -18.22 -25.56 -14.34
N ILE A 509 -18.83 -26.22 -15.32
CA ILE A 509 -20.04 -25.73 -15.97
C ILE A 509 -21.25 -26.38 -15.30
N GLN A 510 -22.27 -25.60 -15.01
CA GLN A 510 -23.56 -26.06 -14.48
C GLN A 510 -24.72 -25.57 -15.36
N SER A 511 -25.81 -26.32 -15.38
CA SER A 511 -27.06 -25.97 -16.05
C SER A 511 -28.26 -26.37 -15.16
N SER A 512 -29.46 -25.91 -15.53
CA SER A 512 -30.71 -26.23 -14.82
C SER A 512 -31.46 -27.45 -15.39
N ASN A 513 -30.81 -28.23 -16.27
CA ASN A 513 -31.38 -29.46 -16.84
C ASN A 513 -31.61 -30.52 -15.75
N LEU A 514 -32.53 -31.46 -16.00
CA LEU A 514 -32.80 -32.58 -15.10
C LEU A 514 -31.67 -33.64 -15.12
N PHE A 515 -31.06 -33.85 -16.28
CA PHE A 515 -30.02 -34.86 -16.52
C PHE A 515 -28.74 -34.19 -17.03
N ASP A 516 -27.59 -34.80 -16.74
CA ASP A 516 -26.26 -34.39 -17.22
C ASP A 516 -25.94 -32.89 -17.05
N LYS A 517 -26.51 -32.30 -16.00
CA LYS A 517 -26.54 -30.85 -15.76
C LYS A 517 -25.20 -30.20 -15.38
N VAL A 518 -24.13 -30.98 -15.24
CA VAL A 518 -22.82 -30.47 -14.81
C VAL A 518 -21.68 -31.09 -15.60
N SER A 519 -20.61 -30.31 -15.80
CA SER A 519 -19.34 -30.84 -16.30
C SER A 519 -18.51 -31.46 -15.16
N PRO A 520 -17.46 -32.24 -15.49
CA PRO A 520 -16.38 -32.53 -14.54
C PRO A 520 -15.73 -31.25 -14.03
N VAL A 521 -15.23 -31.27 -12.80
CA VAL A 521 -14.46 -30.17 -12.21
C VAL A 521 -13.03 -30.22 -12.73
N VAL A 522 -12.52 -29.07 -13.18
CA VAL A 522 -11.14 -28.92 -13.65
C VAL A 522 -10.39 -27.99 -12.71
N SER A 523 -9.33 -28.51 -12.09
CA SER A 523 -8.43 -27.75 -11.24
C SER A 523 -7.23 -27.24 -12.03
N TYR A 524 -7.02 -25.93 -12.02
CA TYR A 524 -5.83 -25.29 -12.57
C TYR A 524 -4.94 -24.79 -11.45
N LYS A 525 -3.66 -25.15 -11.47
CA LYS A 525 -2.67 -24.67 -10.50
C LYS A 525 -1.69 -23.74 -11.19
N VAL A 526 -1.44 -22.59 -10.58
CA VAL A 526 -0.39 -21.66 -11.00
C VAL A 526 0.69 -21.67 -9.94
N ASP A 527 1.92 -21.92 -10.35
CA ASP A 527 3.06 -22.00 -9.44
C ASP A 527 3.47 -20.61 -8.96
N LEU A 528 3.78 -20.50 -7.66
CA LEU A 528 4.36 -19.29 -7.11
C LEU A 528 5.87 -19.26 -7.39
N ALA A 529 6.40 -18.07 -7.64
CA ALA A 529 7.80 -17.83 -7.91
C ALA A 529 8.32 -16.63 -7.10
N VAL A 530 9.62 -16.64 -6.84
CA VAL A 530 10.31 -15.56 -6.13
C VAL A 530 11.05 -14.71 -7.15
N LEU A 531 10.90 -13.39 -7.07
CA LEU A 531 11.65 -12.42 -7.87
C LEU A 531 12.01 -11.20 -7.01
N ALA A 532 13.27 -11.10 -6.60
CA ALA A 532 13.80 -9.92 -5.93
C ALA A 532 14.79 -9.21 -6.85
N ALA A 533 14.41 -8.07 -7.42
CA ALA A 533 15.29 -7.25 -8.24
C ALA A 533 16.12 -6.35 -7.32
N VAL A 534 17.15 -6.94 -6.70
CA VAL A 534 18.05 -6.24 -5.78
C VAL A 534 19.16 -5.55 -6.55
N GLU A 535 19.39 -4.28 -6.26
CA GLU A 535 20.49 -3.50 -6.83
C GLU A 535 21.31 -2.83 -5.74
N ILE A 536 22.59 -2.59 -6.04
CA ILE A 536 23.48 -1.79 -5.20
C ILE A 536 23.98 -0.60 -6.01
N ARG A 537 23.86 0.59 -5.43
CA ARG A 537 24.32 1.84 -6.01
C ARG A 537 25.24 2.53 -5.03
N GLY A 538 26.13 3.38 -5.53
CA GLY A 538 26.93 4.21 -4.67
C GLY A 538 27.39 5.50 -5.33
N VAL A 539 27.74 6.47 -4.51
CA VAL A 539 28.17 7.80 -4.93
C VAL A 539 29.26 8.32 -4.00
N SER A 540 30.15 9.15 -4.53
CA SER A 540 31.13 9.91 -3.75
C SER A 540 30.76 11.40 -3.72
N SER A 541 30.93 12.03 -2.56
CA SER A 541 30.76 13.46 -2.35
C SER A 541 31.96 14.01 -1.58
N PRO A 542 32.85 14.80 -2.20
CA PRO A 542 32.90 15.11 -3.64
C PRO A 542 33.44 13.92 -4.48
N ASP A 543 33.05 13.84 -5.75
CA ASP A 543 33.54 12.85 -6.73
C ASP A 543 34.94 13.18 -7.28
N HIS A 544 35.39 14.43 -7.10
CA HIS A 544 36.69 14.92 -7.52
C HIS A 544 37.29 15.89 -6.49
N ILE A 545 38.61 15.87 -6.36
CA ILE A 545 39.39 16.75 -5.48
C ILE A 545 40.56 17.31 -6.28
N PHE A 546 40.73 18.64 -6.24
CA PHE A 546 41.83 19.34 -6.88
C PHE A 546 42.94 19.66 -5.88
N LEU A 547 44.17 19.29 -6.22
CA LEU A 547 45.38 19.67 -5.51
C LEU A 547 46.04 20.90 -6.16
N PRO A 548 46.71 21.79 -5.38
CA PRO A 548 46.89 21.73 -3.93
C PRO A 548 45.65 22.18 -3.14
N ILE A 549 45.47 21.64 -1.93
CA ILE A 549 44.36 22.00 -1.04
C ILE A 549 44.58 23.41 -0.47
N PRO A 550 43.58 24.32 -0.54
CA PRO A 550 43.70 25.67 0.01
C PRO A 550 43.94 25.65 1.53
N ASN A 551 44.85 26.50 2.01
CA ASN A 551 45.14 26.69 3.44
C ASN A 551 45.59 25.44 4.21
N TRP A 552 45.96 24.36 3.52
CA TRP A 552 46.48 23.16 4.17
C TRP A 552 47.97 23.30 4.48
N GLU A 553 48.36 22.94 5.71
CA GLU A 553 49.75 22.90 6.17
C GLU A 553 50.07 21.53 6.78
N HIS A 554 51.32 21.09 6.65
CA HIS A 554 51.74 19.81 7.22
C HIS A 554 51.81 19.90 8.75
N LYS A 555 51.21 18.92 9.43
CA LYS A 555 51.26 18.76 10.89
C LYS A 555 51.75 17.35 11.23
N GLU A 556 52.75 17.28 12.11
CA GLU A 556 53.35 16.00 12.55
C GLU A 556 52.35 15.13 13.34
N ASN A 557 51.47 15.77 14.12
CA ASN A 557 50.39 15.10 14.87
C ASN A 557 49.06 15.81 14.58
N PRO A 558 48.29 15.38 13.57
CA PRO A 558 46.99 15.99 13.24
C PRO A 558 45.91 15.62 14.27
N GLU A 559 45.08 16.59 14.69
CA GLU A 559 44.00 16.38 15.67
C GLU A 559 42.60 16.61 15.10
N THR A 560 42.46 17.44 14.05
CA THR A 560 41.16 17.86 13.47
C THR A 560 41.01 17.39 12.03
N GLU A 561 39.78 17.49 11.49
CA GLU A 561 39.51 17.19 10.08
C GLU A 561 40.33 18.10 9.14
N GLU A 562 40.44 19.39 9.47
CA GLU A 562 41.18 20.39 8.69
C GLU A 562 42.69 20.11 8.61
N ASP A 563 43.27 19.51 9.65
CA ASP A 563 44.70 19.18 9.71
C ASP A 563 45.08 18.11 8.68
N VAL A 564 44.15 17.22 8.35
CA VAL A 564 44.40 16.07 7.46
C VAL A 564 44.06 16.40 6.01
N GLY A 565 42.86 16.94 5.76
CA GLY A 565 42.39 17.21 4.41
C GLY A 565 40.87 17.23 4.27
N PRO A 566 40.36 17.39 3.03
CA PRO A 566 38.93 17.50 2.78
C PRO A 566 38.17 16.22 3.14
N VAL A 567 36.93 16.39 3.59
CA VAL A 567 35.98 15.31 3.84
C VAL A 567 35.53 14.70 2.51
N VAL A 568 35.54 13.37 2.45
CA VAL A 568 35.05 12.55 1.35
C VAL A 568 34.03 11.57 1.91
N GLN A 569 32.79 11.69 1.44
CA GLN A 569 31.68 10.83 1.84
C GLN A 569 31.35 9.85 0.72
N HIS A 570 31.48 8.56 0.98
CA HIS A 570 30.97 7.52 0.09
C HIS A 570 29.66 6.96 0.65
N ILE A 571 28.62 6.92 -0.18
CA ILE A 571 27.29 6.43 0.20
C ILE A 571 27.00 5.21 -0.65
N TYR A 572 26.57 4.11 -0.01
CA TYR A 572 26.15 2.88 -0.67
C TYR A 572 24.72 2.55 -0.31
N GLU A 573 23.84 2.43 -1.30
CA GLU A 573 22.44 2.03 -1.13
C GLU A 573 22.22 0.63 -1.74
N LEU A 574 21.80 -0.31 -0.91
CA LEU A 574 21.26 -1.60 -1.32
C LEU A 574 19.73 -1.53 -1.31
N ARG A 575 19.10 -1.73 -2.46
CA ARG A 575 17.65 -1.54 -2.61
C ARG A 575 17.00 -2.76 -3.26
N ASN A 576 15.86 -3.18 -2.72
CA ASN A 576 15.03 -4.22 -3.34
C ASN A 576 13.91 -3.56 -4.16
N ASN A 577 14.01 -3.58 -5.48
CA ASN A 577 12.94 -3.11 -6.36
C ASN A 577 11.98 -4.22 -6.79
N GLY A 578 12.32 -5.49 -6.51
CA GLY A 578 11.50 -6.62 -6.91
C GLY A 578 10.21 -6.75 -6.10
N PRO A 579 9.24 -7.51 -6.63
CA PRO A 579 8.01 -7.82 -5.91
C PRO A 579 8.30 -8.61 -4.63
N SER A 580 9.22 -9.58 -4.66
CA SER A 580 9.47 -10.48 -3.55
C SER A 580 10.48 -9.91 -2.54
N SER A 581 10.19 -10.11 -1.25
CA SER A 581 11.10 -9.75 -0.16
C SER A 581 12.21 -10.80 0.04
N PHE A 582 13.37 -10.38 0.54
CA PHE A 582 14.40 -11.29 1.04
C PHE A 582 14.57 -11.10 2.56
N SER A 583 15.00 -12.14 3.28
CA SER A 583 15.13 -12.11 4.73
C SER A 583 16.54 -11.80 5.22
N LYS A 584 17.58 -12.21 4.48
CA LYS A 584 18.98 -11.88 4.80
C LYS A 584 19.84 -11.68 3.56
N ALA A 585 20.73 -10.70 3.62
CA ALA A 585 21.81 -10.50 2.66
C ALA A 585 23.11 -10.09 3.36
N MET A 586 24.23 -10.28 2.66
CA MET A 586 25.56 -9.84 3.10
C MET A 586 26.07 -8.77 2.15
N LEU A 587 26.51 -7.63 2.69
CA LEU A 587 27.16 -6.57 1.94
C LEU A 587 28.63 -6.48 2.36
N ASN A 588 29.54 -6.47 1.39
CA ASN A 588 30.98 -6.42 1.59
C ASN A 588 31.55 -5.18 0.89
N LEU A 589 32.04 -4.23 1.69
CA LEU A 589 32.75 -3.04 1.22
C LEU A 589 34.26 -3.25 1.33
N GLN A 590 34.97 -2.93 0.26
CA GLN A 590 36.43 -2.91 0.16
C GLN A 590 36.89 -1.47 -0.02
N TRP A 591 37.70 -1.00 0.92
CA TRP A 591 38.14 0.39 1.04
C TRP A 591 39.65 0.54 0.82
N PRO A 592 40.11 1.43 -0.10
CA PRO A 592 41.53 1.65 -0.34
C PRO A 592 42.15 2.45 0.82
N TYR A 593 42.74 1.75 1.78
CA TYR A 593 43.20 2.35 3.03
C TYR A 593 44.63 2.91 2.91
N LYS A 594 45.58 2.12 2.39
CA LYS A 594 46.98 2.53 2.25
C LYS A 594 47.59 2.10 0.92
N TYR A 595 48.57 2.87 0.45
CA TYR A 595 49.42 2.52 -0.69
C TYR A 595 50.88 2.83 -0.37
N ASN A 596 51.77 1.82 -0.44
CA ASN A 596 53.19 1.93 -0.06
C ASN A 596 53.39 2.58 1.33
N ASN A 597 52.67 2.09 2.36
CA ASN A 597 52.61 2.62 3.72
C ASN A 597 52.03 4.05 3.89
N ASN A 598 51.60 4.71 2.82
CA ASN A 598 50.95 6.02 2.90
C ASN A 598 49.43 5.85 2.98
N THR A 599 48.78 6.53 3.93
CA THR A 599 47.32 6.54 4.07
C THR A 599 46.68 7.24 2.87
N LEU A 600 45.58 6.71 2.34
CA LEU A 600 44.84 7.31 1.22
C LEU A 600 43.59 8.01 1.73
N LEU A 601 42.53 7.23 1.98
CA LEU A 601 41.29 7.71 2.56
C LEU A 601 41.15 7.20 3.98
N TYR A 602 41.23 8.12 4.94
CA TYR A 602 41.14 7.85 6.35
C TYR A 602 39.69 7.85 6.82
N ILE A 603 39.14 6.71 7.23
CA ILE A 603 37.75 6.64 7.70
C ILE A 603 37.64 7.23 9.11
N LEU A 604 36.78 8.24 9.27
CA LEU A 604 36.43 8.84 10.57
C LEU A 604 35.32 8.06 11.26
N GLN A 605 34.23 7.85 10.53
CA GLN A 605 33.05 7.14 11.01
C GLN A 605 32.27 6.58 9.83
N TYR A 606 31.39 5.63 10.11
CA TYR A 606 30.35 5.24 9.18
C TYR A 606 29.01 5.17 9.90
N ASP A 607 27.95 5.53 9.19
CA ASP A 607 26.57 5.54 9.68
C ASP A 607 25.72 4.60 8.83
N ILE A 608 24.65 4.05 9.43
CA ILE A 608 23.78 3.06 8.80
C ILE A 608 22.34 3.55 8.84
N ASP A 609 21.63 3.43 7.71
CA ASP A 609 20.19 3.60 7.63
C ASP A 609 19.53 2.31 7.10
N GLY A 610 18.43 1.89 7.72
CA GLY A 610 17.77 0.62 7.43
C GLY A 610 18.26 -0.59 8.25
N PRO A 611 17.74 -1.80 7.96
CA PRO A 611 17.94 -2.99 8.80
C PRO A 611 19.30 -3.66 8.52
N MET A 612 20.40 -3.02 8.90
CA MET A 612 21.75 -3.51 8.63
C MET A 612 22.70 -3.28 9.81
N ASN A 613 23.60 -4.25 10.06
CA ASN A 613 24.67 -4.14 11.06
C ASN A 613 26.03 -4.37 10.40
N CYS A 614 26.95 -3.42 10.53
CA CYS A 614 28.29 -3.48 9.92
C CYS A 614 29.41 -3.69 10.93
N THR A 615 30.49 -4.33 10.49
CA THR A 615 31.72 -4.55 11.25
C THR A 615 32.92 -4.29 10.35
N SER A 616 33.92 -3.59 10.86
CA SER A 616 35.19 -3.40 10.16
C SER A 616 36.23 -4.40 10.67
N ASP A 617 37.11 -4.88 9.78
CA ASP A 617 38.26 -5.71 10.15
C ASP A 617 39.43 -4.92 10.76
N MET A 618 39.40 -3.59 10.64
CA MET A 618 40.39 -2.67 11.22
C MET A 618 39.70 -1.68 12.18
N GLU A 619 40.45 -1.16 13.14
CA GLU A 619 39.96 -0.09 14.01
C GLU A 619 39.72 1.19 13.18
N ILE A 620 38.50 1.73 13.25
CA ILE A 620 38.13 2.99 12.60
C ILE A 620 38.58 4.16 13.47
N ASN A 621 39.09 5.22 12.84
CA ASN A 621 39.64 6.39 13.52
C ASN A 621 40.71 6.07 14.60
N PRO A 622 41.79 5.32 14.27
CA PRO A 622 42.81 4.92 15.25
C PRO A 622 43.59 6.11 15.85
N LEU A 623 43.60 7.27 15.17
CA LEU A 623 44.26 8.49 15.62
C LEU A 623 43.33 9.39 16.46
N ARG A 624 42.06 9.01 16.61
CA ARG A 624 41.04 9.74 17.38
C ARG A 624 40.93 11.21 16.96
N ILE A 625 40.95 11.44 15.65
CA ILE A 625 40.70 12.76 15.06
C ILE A 625 39.28 13.20 15.45
N LYS A 626 39.17 14.43 15.97
CA LYS A 626 37.91 14.98 16.50
C LYS A 626 36.99 15.37 15.35
N THR A 627 35.74 14.94 15.42
CA THR A 627 34.68 15.31 14.47
C THR A 627 33.97 16.60 14.92
N GLU A 628 33.67 17.51 13.99
CA GLU A 628 32.75 18.62 14.28
C GLU A 628 31.34 18.07 14.50
N LYS A 629 30.78 18.32 15.68
CA LYS A 629 29.35 18.07 15.94
C LYS A 629 28.54 19.20 15.29
N ASN A 630 27.83 18.90 14.21
CA ASN A 630 26.76 19.77 13.75
C ASN A 630 25.56 19.59 14.69
N ASP A 631 25.40 20.55 15.61
CA ASP A 631 24.11 20.81 16.23
C ASP A 631 23.10 21.18 15.13
N THR A 632 21.94 20.54 15.16
CA THR A 632 20.77 20.87 14.35
C THR A 632 20.41 22.34 14.48
N VAL A 633 20.60 23.12 13.42
CA VAL A 633 19.95 24.42 13.23
C VAL A 633 19.20 24.39 11.90
N GLY A 634 17.87 24.35 12.01
CA GLY A 634 16.98 24.68 10.89
C GLY A 634 17.23 26.12 10.47
N GLY A 635 17.77 26.30 9.28
CA GLY A 635 17.94 27.59 8.63
C GLY A 635 17.45 27.50 7.20
N GLN A 636 16.22 27.98 6.97
CA GLN A 636 15.73 28.35 5.65
C GLN A 636 16.70 29.38 5.04
N GLY A 637 17.35 29.01 3.95
CA GLY A 637 18.19 29.90 3.17
C GLY A 637 18.03 29.59 1.70
N ASP A 638 17.13 30.32 1.04
CA ASP A 638 17.05 30.42 -0.41
C ASP A 638 18.44 30.81 -0.96
N ARG A 639 19.05 29.92 -1.75
CA ARG A 639 20.18 30.26 -2.62
C ARG A 639 19.99 29.63 -3.99
N ASN A 640 19.41 30.44 -4.88
CA ASN A 640 19.52 30.26 -6.32
C ASN A 640 21.00 30.31 -6.73
N HIS A 641 21.60 29.16 -7.01
CA HIS A 641 22.86 29.09 -7.75
C HIS A 641 22.57 28.76 -9.21
N LEU A 642 22.78 29.76 -10.08
CA LEU A 642 22.90 29.58 -11.52
C LEU A 642 24.02 28.56 -11.80
N VAL A 643 23.66 27.42 -12.38
CA VAL A 643 24.60 26.44 -12.91
C VAL A 643 25.00 26.86 -14.32
N THR A 644 26.16 27.50 -14.47
CA THR A 644 26.84 27.60 -15.75
C THR A 644 27.66 26.33 -15.98
N LYS A 645 27.09 25.40 -16.74
CA LYS A 645 27.78 24.20 -17.21
C LYS A 645 28.86 24.62 -18.23
N ARG A 646 30.13 24.51 -17.88
CA ARG A 646 31.23 24.47 -18.85
C ARG A 646 31.70 23.02 -18.94
N ASP A 647 31.41 22.38 -20.06
CA ASP A 647 32.01 21.10 -20.41
C ASP A 647 33.50 21.34 -20.71
N LEU A 648 34.36 20.92 -19.79
CA LEU A 648 35.79 20.82 -20.00
C LEU A 648 36.10 19.36 -20.35
N THR A 649 36.50 19.13 -21.61
CA THR A 649 37.03 17.85 -22.06
C THR A 649 38.32 17.54 -21.29
N LEU A 650 38.26 16.55 -20.40
CA LEU A 650 39.43 15.98 -19.73
C LEU A 650 40.30 15.26 -20.76
N ILE A 651 41.55 15.67 -20.87
CA ILE A 651 42.57 14.99 -21.66
C ILE A 651 43.00 13.75 -20.85
N GLU A 652 42.91 12.57 -21.45
CA GLU A 652 43.45 11.31 -20.91
C GLU A 652 44.98 11.41 -20.77
N GLY A 653 45.43 11.85 -19.59
CA GLY A 653 46.74 11.47 -19.05
C GLY A 653 46.60 10.17 -18.24
N ASP A 654 47.69 9.43 -18.03
CA ASP A 654 47.71 8.18 -17.25
C ASP A 654 47.18 8.41 -15.82
N VAL A 655 45.88 8.16 -15.60
CA VAL A 655 45.26 8.20 -14.27
C VAL A 655 45.54 6.89 -13.55
N HIS A 656 46.34 6.94 -12.49
CA HIS A 656 46.70 5.74 -11.72
C HIS A 656 45.54 5.34 -10.80
N THR A 657 44.91 4.20 -11.09
CA THR A 657 43.77 3.71 -10.29
C THR A 657 44.27 2.98 -9.04
N LEU A 658 43.91 3.49 -7.87
CA LEU A 658 44.22 2.90 -6.57
C LEU A 658 42.95 2.27 -5.99
N GLY A 659 42.78 0.97 -6.22
CA GLY A 659 41.78 0.14 -5.56
C GLY A 659 42.43 -0.97 -4.74
N CYS A 660 41.60 -1.74 -4.02
CA CYS A 660 42.05 -2.82 -3.13
C CYS A 660 42.81 -3.99 -3.77
N GLY A 661 42.95 -4.03 -5.09
CA GLY A 661 43.83 -4.98 -5.77
C GLY A 661 45.32 -4.61 -5.67
N ILE A 662 45.63 -3.31 -5.48
CA ILE A 662 46.98 -2.75 -5.46
C ILE A 662 47.26 -2.05 -4.11
N ALA A 663 46.23 -1.44 -3.52
CA ALA A 663 46.27 -0.82 -2.20
C ALA A 663 45.97 -1.83 -1.09
N GLU A 664 46.53 -1.60 0.10
CA GLU A 664 46.11 -2.27 1.34
C GLU A 664 44.64 -1.91 1.63
N CYS A 665 43.84 -2.95 1.84
CA CYS A 665 42.39 -2.83 1.84
C CYS A 665 41.82 -3.00 3.24
N LEU A 666 40.98 -2.06 3.66
CA LEU A 666 40.13 -2.18 4.84
C LEU A 666 38.77 -2.75 4.38
N LYS A 667 38.25 -3.73 5.11
CA LYS A 667 36.96 -4.36 4.80
C LYS A 667 35.90 -3.98 5.81
N ILE A 668 34.72 -3.64 5.31
CA ILE A 668 33.52 -3.49 6.13
C ILE A 668 32.49 -4.52 5.66
N VAL A 669 32.12 -5.42 6.56
CA VAL A 669 31.15 -6.48 6.31
C VAL A 669 29.87 -6.16 7.05
N CYS A 670 28.77 -6.13 6.31
CA CYS A 670 27.46 -5.79 6.82
C CYS A 670 26.44 -6.92 6.63
N GLN A 671 25.73 -7.24 7.70
CA GLN A 671 24.61 -8.18 7.71
C GLN A 671 23.32 -7.39 7.52
N VAL A 672 22.63 -7.60 6.40
CA VAL A 672 21.36 -6.97 6.07
C VAL A 672 20.23 -7.91 6.44
N GLY A 673 19.23 -7.39 7.17
CA GLY A 673 18.00 -8.09 7.53
C GLY A 673 16.97 -8.10 6.39
N ARG A 674 15.69 -8.17 6.76
CA ARG A 674 14.59 -8.24 5.78
C ARG A 674 14.45 -6.93 5.02
N LEU A 675 14.53 -6.99 3.68
CA LEU A 675 14.16 -5.88 2.80
C LEU A 675 12.94 -6.25 1.94
N ASP A 676 11.83 -5.60 2.24
CA ASP A 676 10.60 -5.69 1.45
C ASP A 676 10.69 -4.85 0.17
N ARG A 677 9.70 -5.01 -0.71
CA ARG A 677 9.59 -4.25 -1.96
C ARG A 677 9.69 -2.74 -1.70
N GLY A 678 10.61 -2.09 -2.40
CA GLY A 678 10.84 -0.65 -2.34
C GLY A 678 11.61 -0.16 -1.10
N LYS A 679 12.06 -1.06 -0.23
CA LYS A 679 12.92 -0.72 0.93
C LYS A 679 14.40 -0.80 0.56
N SER A 680 15.21 -0.05 1.30
CA SER A 680 16.66 -0.03 1.14
C SER A 680 17.40 -0.04 2.48
N ALA A 681 18.67 -0.42 2.42
CA ALA A 681 19.65 -0.28 3.48
C ALA A 681 20.84 0.53 2.94
N ILE A 682 21.30 1.53 3.71
CA ILE A 682 22.28 2.51 3.27
C ILE A 682 23.46 2.54 4.23
N LEU A 683 24.67 2.56 3.69
CA LEU A 683 25.93 2.75 4.41
C LEU A 683 26.55 4.09 4.00
N TYR A 684 26.71 4.98 4.98
CA TYR A 684 27.41 6.26 4.81
C TYR A 684 28.81 6.12 5.38
N VAL A 685 29.85 6.30 4.57
CA VAL A 685 31.25 6.24 5.02
C VAL A 685 31.83 7.65 4.94
N LYS A 686 32.06 8.29 6.09
CA LYS A 686 32.72 9.59 6.18
C LYS A 686 34.22 9.37 6.34
N SER A 687 34.99 9.86 5.38
CA SER A 687 36.45 9.76 5.37
C SER A 687 37.12 11.10 5.12
N LEU A 688 38.42 11.19 5.36
CA LEU A 688 39.27 12.33 5.03
C LEU A 688 40.30 11.90 3.98
N LEU A 689 40.54 12.75 3.00
CA LEU A 689 41.69 12.58 2.11
C LEU A 689 42.98 12.88 2.87
N TRP A 690 43.90 11.93 2.93
CA TRP A 690 45.20 12.14 3.56
C TRP A 690 46.12 12.96 2.64
N THR A 691 46.06 14.29 2.78
CA THR A 691 46.68 15.22 1.83
C THR A 691 48.20 15.04 1.73
N GLU A 692 48.87 14.75 2.85
CA GLU A 692 50.32 14.51 2.94
C GLU A 692 50.81 13.48 1.90
N THR A 693 50.06 12.40 1.71
CA THR A 693 50.41 11.32 0.77
C THR A 693 50.54 11.84 -0.66
N PHE A 694 49.66 12.74 -1.07
CA PHE A 694 49.62 13.26 -2.44
C PHE A 694 50.54 14.48 -2.63
N MET A 695 50.95 15.14 -1.54
CA MET A 695 51.88 16.27 -1.56
C MET A 695 53.36 15.84 -1.57
N ASN A 696 53.67 14.57 -1.28
CA ASN A 696 55.02 14.02 -1.34
C ASN A 696 55.66 14.15 -2.73
N LYS A 697 56.97 14.46 -2.78
CA LYS A 697 57.71 14.71 -4.04
C LYS A 697 57.62 13.60 -5.09
N GLU A 698 57.41 12.36 -4.66
CA GLU A 698 57.26 11.18 -5.53
C GLU A 698 55.88 11.11 -6.22
N ASN A 699 54.87 11.74 -5.61
CA ASN A 699 53.47 11.70 -6.04
C ASN A 699 53.00 13.04 -6.65
N GLN A 700 53.87 14.05 -6.65
CA GLN A 700 53.61 15.34 -7.29
C GLN A 700 53.44 15.17 -8.81
N ASN A 701 52.42 15.82 -9.40
CA ASN A 701 52.04 15.77 -10.82
C ASN A 701 51.42 14.46 -11.34
N HIS A 702 51.06 13.50 -10.49
CA HIS A 702 50.25 12.34 -10.89
C HIS A 702 48.77 12.51 -10.55
N SER A 703 47.90 11.97 -11.39
CA SER A 703 46.46 11.90 -11.14
C SER A 703 46.10 10.52 -10.58
N TYR A 704 45.42 10.49 -9.44
CA TYR A 704 45.03 9.26 -8.76
C TYR A 704 43.52 9.08 -8.77
N SER A 705 43.07 7.85 -8.99
CA SER A 705 41.65 7.50 -8.90
C SER A 705 41.45 6.53 -7.74
N LEU A 706 40.92 7.03 -6.62
CA LEU A 706 40.72 6.26 -5.40
C LEU A 706 39.40 5.49 -5.52
N LYS A 707 39.50 4.16 -5.60
CA LYS A 707 38.37 3.29 -5.93
C LYS A 707 38.04 2.36 -4.77
N SER A 708 36.79 2.44 -4.34
CA SER A 708 36.18 1.55 -3.34
C SER A 708 35.10 0.70 -4.00
N SER A 709 34.96 -0.56 -3.59
CA SER A 709 34.00 -1.49 -4.18
C SER A 709 33.08 -2.07 -3.13
N ALA A 710 31.78 -2.10 -3.41
CA ALA A 710 30.79 -2.75 -2.56
C ALA A 710 30.11 -3.86 -3.35
N SER A 711 30.08 -5.07 -2.80
CA SER A 711 29.32 -6.20 -3.35
C SER A 711 28.27 -6.66 -2.36
N PHE A 712 27.20 -7.28 -2.85
CA PHE A 712 26.24 -7.95 -1.99
C PHE A 712 25.92 -9.35 -2.50
N ASN A 713 25.44 -10.19 -1.58
CA ASN A 713 24.87 -11.49 -1.86
C ASN A 713 23.61 -11.71 -1.00
N VAL A 714 22.49 -12.02 -1.64
CA VAL A 714 21.25 -12.41 -0.93
C VAL A 714 21.34 -13.89 -0.56
N ILE A 715 21.09 -14.21 0.70
CA ILE A 715 21.36 -15.55 1.26
C ILE A 715 20.07 -16.27 1.61
N GLU A 716 19.09 -15.55 2.17
CA GLU A 716 17.85 -16.15 2.62
C GLU A 716 16.64 -15.36 2.13
N PHE A 717 15.57 -16.11 1.85
CA PHE A 717 14.24 -15.59 1.56
C PHE A 717 13.25 -16.17 2.57
N PRO A 718 12.15 -15.46 2.88
CA PRO A 718 11.10 -15.99 3.76
C PRO A 718 10.37 -17.21 3.14
N TYR A 719 10.41 -17.38 1.82
CA TYR A 719 9.67 -18.39 1.06
C TYR A 719 10.42 -19.74 0.91
N LYS A 720 10.65 -20.45 2.02
CA LYS A 720 11.53 -21.65 2.05
C LYS A 720 11.13 -22.81 1.13
N ASN A 721 9.87 -22.88 0.70
CA ASN A 721 9.34 -23.97 -0.13
C ASN A 721 9.35 -23.65 -1.64
N LEU A 722 9.83 -22.46 -2.03
CA LEU A 722 9.88 -22.03 -3.42
C LEU A 722 11.31 -22.09 -3.98
N PRO A 723 11.47 -22.31 -5.29
CA PRO A 723 12.78 -22.26 -5.93
C PRO A 723 13.33 -20.82 -5.86
N ILE A 724 14.56 -20.71 -5.38
CA ILE A 724 15.27 -19.44 -5.17
C ILE A 724 16.53 -19.43 -6.04
N GLU A 725 16.79 -18.31 -6.70
CA GLU A 725 18.05 -18.05 -7.41
C GLU A 725 18.98 -17.18 -6.55
N ASP A 726 20.29 -17.44 -6.64
CA ASP A 726 21.29 -16.63 -5.96
C ASP A 726 21.38 -15.24 -6.60
N ILE A 727 21.27 -14.18 -5.77
CA ILE A 727 21.28 -12.79 -6.24
C ILE A 727 22.52 -12.10 -5.72
N PHE A 728 23.44 -11.77 -6.63
CA PHE A 728 24.68 -11.08 -6.34
C PHE A 728 24.93 -9.97 -7.36
N ASN A 729 25.44 -8.84 -6.89
CA ASN A 729 25.93 -7.76 -7.75
C ASN A 729 26.96 -6.93 -7.00
N SER A 730 27.64 -6.00 -7.69
CA SER A 730 28.61 -5.10 -7.09
C SER A 730 28.59 -3.73 -7.77
N THR A 731 29.00 -2.71 -7.03
CA THR A 731 29.19 -1.35 -7.53
C THR A 731 30.54 -0.79 -7.10
N LEU A 732 30.97 0.23 -7.82
CA LEU A 732 32.27 0.87 -7.66
C LEU A 732 32.05 2.36 -7.47
N VAL A 733 32.66 2.92 -6.43
CA VAL A 733 32.62 4.35 -6.13
C VAL A 733 34.03 4.89 -6.18
N THR A 734 34.20 5.97 -6.92
CA THR A 734 35.49 6.56 -7.26
C THR A 734 35.55 8.01 -6.80
N THR A 735 36.69 8.38 -6.22
CA THR A 735 37.07 9.76 -5.92
C THR A 735 38.37 10.08 -6.65
N ASN A 736 38.30 11.01 -7.60
CA ASN A 736 39.45 11.38 -8.42
C ASN A 736 40.24 12.52 -7.78
N VAL A 737 41.54 12.34 -7.59
CA VAL A 737 42.47 13.34 -7.04
C VAL A 737 43.40 13.78 -8.15
N THR A 738 43.28 15.05 -8.56
CA THR A 738 44.03 15.59 -9.72
C THR A 738 44.67 16.93 -9.38
N TRP A 739 45.76 17.28 -10.07
CA TRP A 739 46.43 18.56 -9.91
C TRP A 739 45.79 19.63 -10.80
N GLY A 740 45.29 20.71 -10.21
CA GLY A 740 44.59 21.79 -10.95
C GLY A 740 45.52 22.74 -11.71
N ILE A 741 46.82 22.78 -11.37
CA ILE A 741 47.82 23.65 -11.99
C ILE A 741 49.01 22.79 -12.41
N GLN A 742 49.09 22.40 -13.68
CA GLN A 742 50.34 21.86 -14.21
C GLN A 742 51.33 23.01 -14.44
N PRO A 743 52.62 22.85 -14.07
CA PRO A 743 53.60 23.90 -14.28
C PRO A 743 53.73 24.18 -15.79
N ALA A 744 53.47 25.42 -16.19
CA ALA A 744 53.83 25.89 -17.53
C ALA A 744 55.31 25.60 -17.78
N PRO A 745 55.73 25.17 -18.99
CA PRO A 745 57.12 24.85 -19.27
C PRO A 745 57.97 26.08 -18.95
N MET A 746 58.82 26.00 -17.91
CA MET A 746 59.73 27.08 -17.58
C MET A 746 60.69 27.28 -18.77
N PRO A 747 60.72 28.46 -19.40
CA PRO A 747 61.71 28.72 -20.45
C PRO A 747 63.11 28.66 -19.84
N VAL A 748 64.05 28.08 -20.58
CA VAL A 748 65.45 27.94 -20.16
C VAL A 748 65.99 29.32 -19.73
N PRO A 749 66.63 29.44 -18.55
CA PRO A 749 67.11 30.71 -18.06
C PRO A 749 68.07 31.40 -19.05
N VAL A 750 67.87 32.70 -19.27
CA VAL A 750 68.61 33.49 -20.27
C VAL A 750 70.14 33.39 -20.08
N TRP A 751 70.64 33.22 -18.86
CA TRP A 751 72.08 33.04 -18.59
C TRP A 751 72.68 31.77 -19.21
N VAL A 752 71.89 30.70 -19.35
CA VAL A 752 72.30 29.45 -20.02
C VAL A 752 72.41 29.68 -21.53
N ILE A 753 71.51 30.47 -22.11
CA ILE A 753 71.57 30.91 -23.51
C ILE A 753 72.80 31.78 -23.73
N ILE A 754 73.08 32.73 -22.83
CA ILE A 754 74.28 33.59 -22.89
C ILE A 754 75.56 32.75 -22.80
N LEU A 755 75.61 31.76 -21.90
CA LEU A 755 76.75 30.83 -21.79
C LEU A 755 76.95 30.00 -23.06
N ALA A 756 75.86 29.48 -23.64
CA ALA A 756 75.92 28.72 -24.89
C ALA A 756 76.40 29.57 -26.06
N VAL A 757 75.97 30.84 -26.15
CA VAL A 757 76.43 31.79 -27.17
C VAL A 757 77.91 32.14 -26.97
N LEU A 758 78.35 32.40 -25.73
CA LEU A 758 79.76 32.67 -25.43
C LEU A 758 80.65 31.47 -25.75
N ALA A 759 80.22 30.26 -25.39
CA ALA A 759 80.94 29.03 -25.71
C ALA A 759 80.99 28.80 -27.24
N GLY A 760 79.87 29.05 -27.94
CA GLY A 760 79.79 28.97 -29.40
C GLY A 760 80.69 29.98 -30.11
N LEU A 761 80.74 31.24 -29.65
CA LEU A 761 81.63 32.27 -30.18
C LEU A 761 83.11 31.95 -29.90
N LEU A 762 83.42 31.40 -28.73
CA LEU A 762 84.78 30.98 -28.38
C LEU A 762 85.23 29.81 -29.27
N LEU A 763 84.36 28.84 -29.51
CA LEU A 763 84.60 27.73 -30.43
C LEU A 763 84.76 28.22 -31.88
N LEU A 764 83.93 29.17 -32.33
CA LEU A 764 84.05 29.79 -33.64
C LEU A 764 85.38 30.54 -33.79
N ALA A 765 85.80 31.30 -32.78
CA ALA A 765 87.08 32.02 -32.80
C ALA A 765 88.28 31.06 -32.90
N VAL A 766 88.23 29.93 -32.17
CA VAL A 766 89.23 28.86 -32.29
C VAL A 766 89.23 28.25 -33.70
N LEU A 767 88.05 27.98 -34.26
CA LEU A 767 87.92 27.44 -35.62
C LEU A 767 88.45 28.42 -36.68
N VAL A 768 88.13 29.71 -36.58
CA VAL A 768 88.65 30.76 -37.47
C VAL A 768 90.17 30.87 -37.33
N PHE A 769 90.72 30.78 -36.11
CA PHE A 769 92.16 30.78 -35.90
C PHE A 769 92.85 29.57 -36.54
N VAL A 770 92.25 28.37 -36.42
CA VAL A 770 92.73 27.14 -37.09
C VAL A 770 92.65 27.29 -38.61
N MET A 771 91.53 27.76 -39.16
CA MET A 771 91.35 27.98 -40.61
C MET A 771 92.28 29.07 -41.17
N TYR A 772 92.60 30.10 -40.38
CA TYR A 772 93.60 31.11 -40.71
C TYR A 772 95.02 30.53 -40.75
N ARG A 773 95.39 29.71 -39.75
CA ARG A 773 96.67 28.98 -39.71
C ARG A 773 96.81 27.95 -40.83
N MET A 774 95.70 27.37 -41.30
CA MET A 774 95.65 26.42 -42.42
C MET A 774 95.56 27.10 -43.81
N GLY A 775 95.64 28.42 -43.89
CA GLY A 775 95.81 29.14 -45.16
C GLY A 775 94.54 29.28 -46.02
N PHE A 776 93.36 29.07 -45.46
CA PHE A 776 92.08 29.04 -46.18
C PHE A 776 91.67 30.41 -46.78
N PHE A 777 92.10 31.53 -46.22
CA PHE A 777 91.65 32.88 -46.62
C PHE A 777 92.52 33.59 -47.68
N LYS A 778 93.35 32.87 -48.45
CA LYS A 778 94.12 33.44 -49.56
C LYS A 778 93.62 32.98 -50.92
N ARG A 779 92.65 33.69 -51.52
CA ARG A 779 92.49 33.76 -52.99
C ARG A 779 92.06 35.14 -53.49
N VAL A 780 92.60 35.43 -54.67
CA VAL A 780 92.75 36.69 -55.38
C VAL A 780 91.65 36.84 -56.44
N ARG A 781 91.10 38.06 -56.61
CA ARG A 781 90.11 38.43 -57.66
C ARG A 781 90.78 38.84 -58.97
N PRO A 782 90.08 38.72 -60.11
CA PRO A 782 90.07 39.76 -61.16
C PRO A 782 88.65 39.98 -61.78
N PRO A 783 88.43 40.96 -62.69
CA PRO A 783 88.41 42.42 -62.51
C PRO A 783 87.01 43.06 -62.79
N GLN A 784 86.93 44.38 -62.61
CA GLN A 784 85.75 45.28 -62.69
C GLN A 784 85.15 45.47 -64.09
N GLU A 785 83.87 45.83 -64.15
CA GLU A 785 83.35 46.84 -65.08
C GLU A 785 82.16 47.61 -64.45
N GLU A 786 82.02 48.87 -64.84
CA GLU A 786 81.28 49.96 -64.19
C GLU A 786 79.83 50.15 -64.68
N GLN A 787 79.12 51.07 -63.99
CA GLN A 787 77.99 51.92 -64.49
C GLN A 787 76.62 51.20 -64.65
N GLU A 788 75.47 51.79 -64.32
CA GLU A 788 75.10 53.21 -64.40
C GLU A 788 73.86 53.56 -63.54
N ARG A 789 73.61 54.88 -63.44
CA ARG A 789 72.59 55.64 -62.71
C ARG A 789 71.14 55.31 -63.10
N GLU A 790 70.18 55.49 -62.20
CA GLU A 790 69.21 56.62 -62.25
C GLU A 790 68.18 56.63 -61.11
N GLN A 791 67.71 57.84 -60.81
CA GLN A 791 66.73 58.24 -59.80
C GLN A 791 65.29 57.96 -60.25
N LEU A 792 64.33 57.87 -59.33
CA LEU A 792 63.11 58.71 -59.29
C LEU A 792 62.20 58.40 -58.07
N GLN A 793 61.34 59.37 -57.79
CA GLN A 793 60.66 59.76 -56.55
C GLN A 793 59.36 59.00 -56.17
N PRO A 794 58.74 59.30 -55.01
CA PRO A 794 57.65 58.53 -54.39
C PRO A 794 56.24 59.08 -54.67
N HIS A 795 55.21 58.23 -54.52
CA HIS A 795 53.85 58.67 -54.14
C HIS A 795 53.00 57.54 -53.53
N GLU A 796 52.14 57.96 -52.60
CA GLU A 796 51.17 57.24 -51.76
C GLU A 796 49.93 56.69 -52.49
N ASN A 797 49.26 55.69 -51.90
CA ASN A 797 47.94 55.80 -51.22
C ASN A 797 47.15 54.47 -51.23
N GLY A 798 46.40 54.22 -50.15
CA GLY A 798 45.26 53.29 -50.17
C GLY A 798 44.89 52.66 -48.84
N GLU A 799 44.08 53.36 -48.03
CA GLU A 799 43.20 52.75 -47.01
C GLU A 799 42.10 51.89 -47.67
N GLY A 800 41.56 50.92 -46.91
CA GLY A 800 40.33 50.21 -47.27
C GLY A 800 39.81 49.33 -46.14
N ASN A 801 38.80 49.84 -45.42
CA ASN A 801 37.88 49.10 -44.54
C ASN A 801 36.94 48.17 -45.33
N SER A 802 36.41 47.12 -44.70
CA SER A 802 34.96 46.85 -44.45
C SER A 802 34.59 45.35 -44.36
N GLU A 803 33.50 45.11 -43.62
CA GLU A 803 32.92 43.87 -43.10
C GLU A 803 32.34 42.88 -44.14
N THR A 804 32.40 41.56 -43.86
CA THR A 804 31.26 40.61 -43.78
C THR A 804 31.72 39.24 -43.31
#